data_AF-A0A8T0KR81-F1
#
_entry.id   AF-A0A8T0KR81-F1
#
_cell.length_a   1.000
_cell.length_b   1.000
_cell.length_c   1.000
_cell.angle_alpha   90.00
_cell.angle_beta   90.00
_cell.angle_gamma   90.00
#
_symmetry.space_group_name_H-M   'P 1'
#
loop_
_entity.id
_entity.type
_entity.pdbx_description
1 polymer ?
#
loop_
_entity_poly.entity_id
_entity_poly.type
_entity_poly.pdbx_seq_one_letter_code
_entity_poly.pdbx_strand_id
1 'polypeptide(L)'
;MICPRDEGFVAGTKGVDRTCGCGPVAVSLVYLEVWLSSPAVGNAVDDCCSWKSIEGLAVSNAMKNFLQEKKEKHSLFVGGVSEEYLSLLVMFGCKSLLCWDSVPEFTDPDPLPFSLPSPLPQWPQGGSFASGRICLGEIEVLKADKLEKVWRCTTLRGKSLGFTFYRPLEIPEGFFCLGHYCQSNDQPLRGYVLVARETNASVLEFPALEKPLGYSLIWSIDSHDECVYFWLPNPPTGYKAMGIVVTSSPNEPEVEEVRCMRADLTENCETSDLLLTIKSKYAKNVFQVWNTEPCDRGMLARGVSVGTFFCGSAYFDSEQVVDIACLKNLDSSLHAMPNQNQIHALIQHYGPTVYFHPDEKYLPSSVQWFFKNGAVLYTAGSSKGKAIEYGGSNLPSGGTNDGAFWIDLPTDEDARNNLKKGNIESAELYVHVKPALGGAFTDIVMWVFCPFNGPATLKVALMNIEMGKVGEHVGDWEHFTLRISNFSGELWSVFFSQHSGGQWVNAFDLEFIKGNKPIVYSSKDGHASFPHSGTYLQGPSKLGIGVRNDAAKSKFIVDSSIKYEVVAAEYLGEGVITEPCWLQYMREWGPTIVYDSRSEIDKIIDMLPLFVRFSVENLFELFPTELYGEEGPTGPKEKDNWLGDEYC
;
A
#
# COMPACT_ATOMS: atom_id res chain seq x y z
N MET A 1 6.91 -25.03 55.23
CA MET A 1 8.09 -25.32 56.06
C MET A 1 9.24 -25.69 55.13
N ILE A 2 10.36 -24.96 55.24
CA ILE A 2 11.75 -25.45 55.21
C ILE A 2 12.26 -26.15 53.92
N CYS A 3 13.18 -25.47 53.22
CA CYS A 3 14.27 -26.08 52.44
C CYS A 3 15.52 -26.26 53.33
N PRO A 4 16.41 -27.21 52.98
CA PRO A 4 17.83 -26.87 52.71
C PRO A 4 18.32 -27.48 51.36
N ARG A 5 19.08 -26.80 50.50
CA ARG A 5 20.51 -26.37 50.52
C ARG A 5 21.55 -27.44 50.16
N ASP A 6 22.12 -27.28 48.97
CA ASP A 6 23.56 -27.19 48.60
C ASP A 6 24.64 -28.09 49.25
N GLU A 7 25.21 -28.99 48.43
CA GLU A 7 26.65 -29.23 48.18
C GLU A 7 26.79 -29.76 46.71
N GLY A 8 27.89 -29.65 45.95
CA GLY A 8 29.20 -29.01 46.15
C GLY A 8 30.02 -28.95 44.83
N PHE A 9 31.18 -28.27 44.85
CA PHE A 9 32.12 -28.08 43.71
C PHE A 9 32.93 -29.33 43.28
N VAL A 10 33.34 -29.41 42.01
CA VAL A 10 34.77 -29.43 41.56
C VAL A 10 34.87 -29.32 40.02
N ALA A 11 35.90 -28.64 39.52
CA ALA A 11 36.13 -28.38 38.09
C ALA A 11 36.80 -29.55 37.34
N GLY A 12 36.53 -29.66 36.04
CA GLY A 12 37.18 -30.63 35.15
C GLY A 12 37.29 -30.10 33.71
N THR A 13 38.51 -29.74 33.29
CA THR A 13 38.83 -29.28 31.94
C THR A 13 38.91 -30.45 30.95
N LYS A 14 38.33 -30.28 29.76
CA LYS A 14 38.76 -30.91 28.49
C LYS A 14 37.96 -30.35 27.30
N GLY A 15 38.53 -29.37 26.60
CA GLY A 15 38.17 -29.08 25.22
C GLY A 15 39.12 -29.86 24.30
N VAL A 16 38.57 -30.55 23.30
CA VAL A 16 39.33 -31.20 22.22
C VAL A 16 38.68 -30.85 20.89
N ASP A 17 39.49 -30.26 20.02
CA ASP A 17 39.41 -30.14 18.57
C ASP A 17 38.05 -30.35 17.86
N ARG A 18 37.56 -29.26 17.26
CA ARG A 18 36.83 -29.32 15.99
C ARG A 18 37.59 -28.55 14.92
N THR A 19 38.02 -29.28 13.92
CA THR A 19 38.55 -28.74 12.65
C THR A 19 37.43 -28.01 11.90
N CYS A 20 37.60 -26.71 11.67
CA CYS A 20 36.72 -25.96 10.77
C CYS A 20 37.16 -26.18 9.32
N GLY A 21 36.30 -26.79 8.50
CA GLY A 21 36.41 -26.75 7.04
C GLY A 21 35.69 -25.50 6.51
N CYS A 22 36.35 -24.73 5.65
CA CYS A 22 35.78 -23.51 5.09
C CYS A 22 34.75 -23.81 3.99
N GLY A 23 33.56 -23.25 4.12
CA GLY A 23 32.59 -23.03 3.04
C GLY A 23 32.22 -21.53 3.02
N PRO A 24 31.89 -20.93 1.85
CA PRO A 24 31.80 -19.49 1.73
C PRO A 24 30.53 -18.93 2.37
N VAL A 25 30.70 -17.87 3.15
CA VAL A 25 29.62 -17.02 3.66
C VAL A 25 29.38 -15.89 2.66
N ALA A 26 28.14 -15.69 2.23
CA ALA A 26 27.75 -14.53 1.44
C ALA A 26 27.84 -13.26 2.30
N VAL A 27 28.61 -12.27 1.85
CA VAL A 27 28.76 -10.97 2.51
C VAL A 27 28.02 -9.92 1.71
N SER A 28 26.96 -9.34 2.28
CA SER A 28 26.24 -8.22 1.69
C SER A 28 27.16 -7.00 1.59
N LEU A 29 27.40 -6.52 0.36
CA LEU A 29 28.25 -5.36 0.09
C LEU A 29 27.44 -4.06 0.11
N VAL A 30 27.60 -3.30 1.19
CA VAL A 30 27.15 -1.91 1.29
C VAL A 30 28.20 -1.02 0.60
N TYR A 31 27.79 -0.25 -0.41
CA TYR A 31 28.66 0.73 -1.06
C TYR A 31 28.58 2.12 -0.40
N LEU A 32 29.70 2.57 0.18
CA LEU A 32 29.95 3.99 0.48
C LEU A 32 30.68 4.65 -0.70
N GLU A 33 30.23 5.82 -1.14
CA GLU A 33 31.03 6.73 -2.00
C GLU A 33 31.01 8.18 -1.51
N VAL A 34 32.05 8.53 -0.73
CA VAL A 34 32.48 9.87 -0.28
C VAL A 34 33.99 9.70 -0.01
N TRP A 35 34.96 10.45 -0.51
CA TRP A 35 35.05 11.70 -1.29
C TRP A 35 36.44 11.74 -1.96
N LEU A 36 36.67 12.59 -2.98
CA LEU A 36 37.74 13.63 -3.00
C LEU A 36 38.05 14.14 -4.43
N SER A 37 37.85 15.44 -4.64
CA SER A 37 38.56 16.23 -5.65
C SER A 37 38.52 17.71 -5.27
N SER A 38 39.64 18.27 -4.82
CA SER A 38 39.84 19.73 -4.70
C SER A 38 40.88 20.20 -5.71
N PRO A 39 40.77 21.42 -6.26
CA PRO A 39 41.65 21.89 -7.34
C PRO A 39 42.92 22.57 -6.80
N ALA A 40 44.08 22.32 -7.44
CA ALA A 40 45.30 23.08 -7.19
C ALA A 40 46.21 23.19 -8.43
N VAL A 41 46.20 24.38 -9.03
CA VAL A 41 47.33 25.16 -9.59
C VAL A 41 48.47 24.42 -10.33
N GLY A 42 48.64 24.76 -11.61
CA GLY A 42 49.90 24.61 -12.36
C GLY A 42 50.02 25.68 -13.46
N ASN A 43 51.04 26.54 -13.38
CA ASN A 43 51.27 27.66 -14.32
C ASN A 43 52.35 27.31 -15.38
N ALA A 44 52.09 27.66 -16.65
CA ALA A 44 53.05 28.05 -17.70
C ALA A 44 52.23 28.54 -18.92
N VAL A 45 52.14 29.81 -19.34
CA VAL A 45 53.13 30.85 -19.70
C VAL A 45 53.53 30.79 -21.20
N ASP A 46 53.13 31.84 -21.95
CA ASP A 46 53.72 32.42 -23.18
C ASP A 46 53.68 31.60 -24.51
N ASP A 47 53.54 32.15 -25.74
CA ASP A 47 53.18 33.52 -26.19
C ASP A 47 52.67 33.58 -27.67
N CYS A 48 52.10 34.72 -28.06
CA CYS A 48 52.11 35.40 -29.37
C CYS A 48 51.89 34.71 -30.76
N CYS A 49 50.83 35.20 -31.44
CA CYS A 49 50.83 35.79 -32.80
C CYS A 49 51.08 34.95 -34.10
N SER A 50 50.02 34.91 -34.94
CA SER A 50 49.97 35.49 -36.31
C SER A 50 49.60 34.60 -37.54
N TRP A 51 48.54 35.06 -38.23
CA TRP A 51 48.34 35.15 -39.70
C TRP A 51 48.05 33.93 -40.61
N LYS A 52 46.81 33.96 -41.14
CA LYS A 52 46.37 33.83 -42.55
C LYS A 52 46.08 32.46 -43.23
N SER A 53 44.77 32.24 -43.38
CA SER A 53 44.00 32.04 -44.64
C SER A 53 44.34 30.94 -45.65
N ILE A 54 43.36 30.05 -45.87
CA ILE A 54 42.87 29.67 -47.21
C ILE A 54 41.33 29.74 -47.18
N GLU A 55 40.71 30.28 -48.25
CA GLU A 55 39.25 30.40 -48.44
C GLU A 55 38.69 29.26 -49.31
N GLY A 56 37.39 28.94 -49.23
CA GLY A 56 36.74 28.05 -50.21
C GLY A 56 35.30 27.57 -49.89
N LEU A 57 34.31 28.30 -50.43
CA LEU A 57 32.90 27.97 -50.77
C LEU A 57 32.44 26.48 -50.77
N ALA A 58 31.17 26.11 -50.56
CA ALA A 58 29.91 26.84 -50.31
C ALA A 58 28.81 25.91 -49.73
N VAL A 59 27.78 26.48 -49.09
CA VAL A 59 26.58 25.76 -48.65
C VAL A 59 25.32 26.41 -49.21
N SER A 60 24.53 25.69 -50.03
CA SER A 60 23.17 26.08 -50.40
C SER A 60 22.33 24.92 -50.94
N ASN A 61 21.00 25.07 -50.82
CA ASN A 61 19.89 24.37 -51.51
C ASN A 61 19.24 23.10 -50.96
N ALA A 62 19.78 22.35 -49.98
CA ALA A 62 19.06 21.17 -49.46
C ALA A 62 17.87 21.50 -48.52
N MET A 63 17.97 22.58 -47.73
CA MET A 63 17.06 22.85 -46.60
C MET A 63 15.92 23.84 -46.92
N LYS A 64 15.84 24.34 -48.17
CA LYS A 64 14.77 25.27 -48.61
C LYS A 64 13.53 24.59 -49.18
N ASN A 65 13.62 23.31 -49.59
CA ASN A 65 12.53 22.65 -50.30
C ASN A 65 11.53 21.89 -49.40
N PHE A 66 11.79 21.71 -48.10
CA PHE A 66 10.90 20.94 -47.22
C PHE A 66 9.83 21.79 -46.50
N LEU A 67 10.00 23.12 -46.45
CA LEU A 67 9.10 24.03 -45.71
C LEU A 67 8.09 24.76 -46.61
N GLN A 68 7.96 24.39 -47.89
CA GLN A 68 7.17 25.14 -48.87
C GLN A 68 6.02 24.33 -49.53
N GLU A 69 5.60 23.19 -48.96
CA GLU A 69 4.58 22.32 -49.58
C GLU A 69 3.33 21.99 -48.72
N LYS A 70 3.06 22.73 -47.62
CA LYS A 70 1.78 22.62 -46.90
C LYS A 70 1.22 23.95 -46.39
N LYS A 71 0.91 24.88 -47.31
CA LYS A 71 0.03 26.02 -46.98
C LYS A 71 -0.77 26.57 -48.17
N GLU A 72 -1.63 25.76 -48.76
CA GLU A 72 -2.68 26.27 -49.66
C GLU A 72 -3.94 25.39 -49.73
N LYS A 73 -4.81 25.52 -48.72
CA LYS A 73 -6.29 25.53 -48.87
C LYS A 73 -6.95 25.92 -47.55
N HIS A 74 -7.96 26.77 -47.65
CA HIS A 74 -8.60 27.47 -46.54
C HIS A 74 -9.82 26.70 -45.98
N SER A 75 -10.21 27.09 -44.76
CA SER A 75 -11.60 27.29 -44.32
C SER A 75 -12.30 26.24 -43.42
N LEU A 76 -12.62 26.75 -42.22
CA LEU A 76 -13.80 26.51 -41.36
C LEU A 76 -13.70 25.55 -40.14
N PHE A 77 -14.26 26.06 -39.04
CA PHE A 77 -14.55 25.47 -37.71
C PHE A 77 -13.42 25.27 -36.66
N VAL A 78 -13.21 26.36 -35.91
CA VAL A 78 -13.17 26.50 -34.43
C VAL A 78 -13.03 25.22 -33.57
N GLY A 79 -12.03 25.20 -32.68
CA GLY A 79 -12.14 24.53 -31.37
C GLY A 79 -10.89 23.77 -30.90
N GLY A 80 -10.01 24.43 -30.11
CA GLY A 80 -8.91 23.77 -29.40
C GLY A 80 -7.58 24.53 -29.51
N VAL A 81 -7.06 25.03 -28.38
CA VAL A 81 -5.73 25.64 -28.28
C VAL A 81 -4.89 24.79 -27.35
N SER A 82 -3.72 24.34 -27.83
CA SER A 82 -2.71 23.60 -27.06
C SER A 82 -1.45 24.46 -26.82
N GLU A 83 -0.69 24.11 -25.78
CA GLU A 83 0.29 24.98 -25.09
C GLU A 83 1.64 25.23 -25.81
N GLU A 84 1.69 25.44 -27.12
CA GLU A 84 2.98 25.55 -27.85
C GLU A 84 3.32 26.95 -28.43
N TYR A 85 2.58 28.01 -28.07
CA TYR A 85 2.79 29.36 -28.65
C TYR A 85 3.41 30.42 -27.71
N LEU A 86 3.82 30.06 -26.49
CA LEU A 86 4.29 31.03 -25.48
C LEU A 86 5.82 31.14 -25.32
N SER A 87 6.62 30.42 -26.12
CA SER A 87 8.09 30.39 -25.98
C SER A 87 8.88 31.10 -27.11
N LEU A 88 8.27 32.01 -27.88
CA LEU A 88 8.93 32.64 -29.04
C LEU A 88 8.90 34.18 -29.10
N LEU A 89 8.79 34.87 -27.96
CA LEU A 89 8.78 36.35 -27.90
C LEU A 89 9.73 37.00 -26.87
N VAL A 90 10.71 36.26 -26.35
CA VAL A 90 11.75 36.78 -25.44
C VAL A 90 13.12 36.86 -26.13
N MET A 91 13.21 37.57 -27.26
CA MET A 91 14.46 37.70 -28.04
C MET A 91 14.69 39.10 -28.68
N PHE A 92 14.07 40.17 -28.16
CA PHE A 92 14.51 41.55 -28.42
C PHE A 92 14.46 42.38 -27.14
N GLY A 93 15.60 42.94 -26.75
CA GLY A 93 15.75 43.60 -25.45
C GLY A 93 15.42 45.09 -25.47
N CYS A 94 14.73 45.54 -24.42
CA CYS A 94 14.79 46.93 -23.94
C CYS A 94 15.04 46.90 -22.43
N LYS A 95 16.09 47.59 -21.99
CA LYS A 95 16.31 47.87 -20.57
C LYS A 95 15.48 49.10 -20.14
N SER A 96 15.04 49.07 -18.88
CA SER A 96 14.69 50.20 -18.00
C SER A 96 13.20 50.38 -17.66
N LEU A 97 12.97 50.52 -16.34
CA LEU A 97 11.80 51.11 -15.65
C LEU A 97 10.52 50.26 -15.45
N LEU A 98 10.59 49.41 -14.42
CA LEU A 98 9.77 49.52 -13.18
C LEU A 98 8.31 49.99 -13.32
N CYS A 99 7.39 49.03 -13.37
CA CYS A 99 6.32 48.79 -12.37
C CYS A 99 5.54 47.57 -12.84
N TRP A 100 5.65 46.44 -12.15
CA TRP A 100 4.79 45.29 -12.40
C TRP A 100 3.76 45.25 -11.28
N ASP A 101 2.51 45.46 -11.66
CA ASP A 101 1.37 45.26 -10.78
C ASP A 101 1.38 43.85 -10.19
N SER A 102 0.89 43.74 -8.96
CA SER A 102 0.73 42.47 -8.26
C SER A 102 -0.01 41.46 -9.13
N VAL A 103 0.69 40.39 -9.52
CA VAL A 103 0.04 39.16 -10.01
C VAL A 103 -0.89 38.72 -8.88
N PRO A 104 -2.21 38.53 -9.12
CA PRO A 104 -3.09 38.02 -8.10
C PRO A 104 -2.58 36.64 -7.66
N GLU A 105 -2.36 36.46 -6.37
CA GLU A 105 -2.17 35.12 -5.81
C GLU A 105 -3.45 34.33 -6.13
N PHE A 106 -3.32 33.35 -7.02
CA PHE A 106 -4.34 32.32 -7.16
C PHE A 106 -4.33 31.49 -5.88
N THR A 107 -5.13 31.92 -4.90
CA THR A 107 -5.45 31.09 -3.74
C THR A 107 -6.25 29.90 -4.24
N ASP A 108 -5.57 28.77 -4.45
CA ASP A 108 -6.23 27.50 -4.67
C ASP A 108 -7.26 27.29 -3.56
N PRO A 109 -8.49 26.85 -3.87
CA PRO A 109 -9.52 26.64 -2.87
C PRO A 109 -9.04 25.65 -1.78
N ASP A 110 -9.62 25.77 -0.59
CA ASP A 110 -9.46 24.74 0.43
C ASP A 110 -10.13 23.44 -0.05
N PRO A 111 -9.56 22.25 0.27
CA PRO A 111 -10.07 20.99 -0.22
C PRO A 111 -11.51 20.75 0.26
N LEU A 112 -12.40 20.40 -0.68
CA LEU A 112 -13.80 20.14 -0.37
C LEU A 112 -13.94 18.80 0.38
N PRO A 113 -14.88 18.69 1.35
CA PRO A 113 -15.16 17.43 2.03
C PRO A 113 -15.53 16.31 1.06
N PHE A 114 -14.99 15.11 1.28
CA PHE A 114 -15.42 13.93 0.55
C PHE A 114 -16.82 13.46 0.98
N SER A 115 -17.52 12.78 0.08
CA SER A 115 -18.68 11.94 0.40
C SER A 115 -18.77 10.79 -0.60
N LEU A 116 -19.14 9.60 -0.12
CA LEU A 116 -19.39 8.45 -0.98
C LEU A 116 -20.53 8.73 -1.98
N PRO A 117 -20.62 8.03 -3.13
CA PRO A 117 -21.62 8.29 -4.17
C PRO A 117 -23.08 8.11 -3.72
N SER A 118 -23.32 7.49 -2.57
CA SER A 118 -24.62 7.37 -1.93
C SER A 118 -24.48 7.42 -0.40
N PRO A 119 -25.51 7.93 0.31
CA PRO A 119 -25.49 8.04 1.77
C PRO A 119 -25.35 6.66 2.43
N LEU A 120 -24.80 6.65 3.64
CA LEU A 120 -24.74 5.45 4.47
C LEU A 120 -26.17 5.01 4.85
N PRO A 121 -26.47 3.70 4.79
CA PRO A 121 -27.74 3.17 5.28
C PRO A 121 -27.75 3.19 6.82
N GLN A 122 -28.93 3.01 7.41
CA GLN A 122 -29.00 2.62 8.81
C GLN A 122 -28.55 1.16 8.93
N TRP A 123 -27.42 0.93 9.58
CA TRP A 123 -26.89 -0.42 9.81
C TRP A 123 -27.81 -1.25 10.73
N PRO A 124 -27.83 -2.59 10.58
CA PRO A 124 -28.52 -3.47 11.52
C PRO A 124 -28.04 -3.24 12.96
N GLN A 125 -28.92 -3.45 13.95
CA GLN A 125 -28.57 -3.25 15.36
C GLN A 125 -27.60 -4.31 15.89
N GLY A 126 -26.75 -3.90 16.83
CA GLY A 126 -25.92 -4.77 17.68
C GLY A 126 -24.50 -4.23 17.89
N GLY A 127 -23.91 -4.52 19.05
CA GLY A 127 -22.61 -3.99 19.45
C GLY A 127 -22.58 -2.46 19.57
N SER A 128 -21.39 -1.88 19.47
CA SER A 128 -21.15 -0.44 19.31
C SER A 128 -20.66 -0.06 17.90
N PHE A 129 -20.67 -1.00 16.95
CA PHE A 129 -20.37 -0.74 15.54
C PHE A 129 -21.21 0.42 14.98
N ALA A 130 -20.55 1.33 14.27
CA ALA A 130 -21.12 2.53 13.68
C ALA A 130 -21.82 3.50 14.66
N SER A 131 -21.48 3.47 15.96
CA SER A 131 -22.06 4.35 16.99
C SER A 131 -21.41 5.74 17.09
N GLY A 132 -20.38 6.02 16.28
CA GLY A 132 -19.56 7.23 16.35
C GLY A 132 -18.47 7.21 17.43
N ARG A 133 -18.41 6.16 18.26
CA ARG A 133 -17.45 6.03 19.37
C ARG A 133 -16.95 4.61 19.52
N ILE A 134 -15.73 4.46 20.06
CA ILE A 134 -15.13 3.16 20.36
C ILE A 134 -14.55 3.21 21.78
N CYS A 135 -14.86 2.19 22.59
CA CYS A 135 -14.20 1.97 23.87
C CYS A 135 -12.92 1.16 23.63
N LEU A 136 -11.80 1.61 24.19
CA LEU A 136 -10.50 0.94 24.12
C LEU A 136 -10.09 0.35 25.49
N GLY A 137 -11.04 0.18 26.41
CA GLY A 137 -10.82 -0.21 27.80
C GLY A 137 -11.00 0.98 28.74
N GLU A 138 -9.90 1.52 29.27
CA GLU A 138 -9.94 2.67 30.20
C GLU A 138 -10.31 3.99 29.52
N ILE A 139 -10.22 4.10 28.19
CA ILE A 139 -10.58 5.30 27.42
C ILE A 139 -11.67 5.02 26.38
N GLU A 140 -12.48 6.04 26.09
CA GLU A 140 -13.38 6.09 24.94
C GLU A 140 -12.86 7.13 23.94
N VAL A 141 -12.87 6.78 22.65
CA VAL A 141 -12.43 7.64 21.54
C VAL A 141 -13.57 7.95 20.58
N LEU A 142 -13.50 9.11 19.92
CA LEU A 142 -14.33 9.49 18.78
C LEU A 142 -13.50 10.18 17.70
N LYS A 143 -13.97 10.14 16.46
CA LYS A 143 -13.36 10.88 15.34
C LYS A 143 -13.80 12.35 15.39
N ALA A 144 -12.85 13.27 15.45
CA ALA A 144 -13.05 14.68 15.15
C ALA A 144 -12.66 14.94 13.69
N ASP A 145 -13.67 15.03 12.83
CA ASP A 145 -13.58 15.26 11.38
C ASP A 145 -13.83 16.73 10.97
N LYS A 146 -14.41 17.52 11.88
CA LYS A 146 -14.48 18.98 11.77
C LYS A 146 -13.10 19.59 12.07
N LEU A 147 -12.50 20.19 11.05
CA LEU A 147 -11.11 20.63 11.05
C LEU A 147 -11.00 22.11 10.67
N GLU A 148 -10.26 22.89 11.47
CA GLU A 148 -9.91 24.29 11.16
C GLU A 148 -8.47 24.39 10.67
N LYS A 149 -8.28 25.06 9.53
CA LYS A 149 -6.97 25.34 8.95
C LYS A 149 -6.14 26.25 9.87
N VAL A 150 -4.97 25.76 10.28
CA VAL A 150 -3.97 26.53 11.02
C VAL A 150 -2.96 27.17 10.06
N TRP A 151 -2.42 26.40 9.13
CA TRP A 151 -1.41 26.86 8.16
C TRP A 151 -1.48 26.06 6.85
N ARG A 152 -1.12 26.70 5.73
CA ARG A 152 -1.07 26.09 4.38
C ARG A 152 0.29 26.35 3.75
N CYS A 153 1.02 25.28 3.47
CA CYS A 153 2.27 25.33 2.72
C CYS A 153 1.97 25.41 1.21
N THR A 154 2.38 26.50 0.57
CA THR A 154 2.12 26.81 -0.84
C THR A 154 3.31 26.55 -1.77
N THR A 155 4.53 26.39 -1.25
CA THR A 155 5.77 26.42 -2.05
C THR A 155 6.52 25.08 -2.14
N LEU A 156 6.11 24.24 -3.09
CA LEU A 156 6.94 23.16 -3.64
C LEU A 156 7.36 23.47 -5.07
N ARG A 157 8.63 23.23 -5.41
CA ARG A 157 9.24 23.68 -6.68
C ARG A 157 8.53 23.10 -7.92
N GLY A 158 7.67 23.88 -8.55
CA GLY A 158 7.12 23.57 -9.89
C GLY A 158 6.13 22.40 -9.94
N LYS A 159 5.54 22.01 -8.81
CA LYS A 159 4.37 21.13 -8.74
C LYS A 159 3.29 21.82 -7.91
N SER A 160 2.06 21.84 -8.43
CA SER A 160 0.92 22.63 -7.94
C SER A 160 0.20 22.04 -6.73
N LEU A 161 0.93 21.41 -5.80
CA LEU A 161 0.34 20.61 -4.72
C LEU A 161 0.89 21.10 -3.39
N GLY A 162 0.08 21.91 -2.69
CA GLY A 162 0.38 22.39 -1.34
C GLY A 162 -0.04 21.38 -0.27
N PHE A 163 0.31 21.66 0.98
CA PHE A 163 -0.09 20.88 2.16
C PHE A 163 -0.81 21.79 3.17
N THR A 164 -1.81 21.30 3.89
CA THR A 164 -2.51 22.08 4.91
C THR A 164 -2.56 21.35 6.24
N PHE A 165 -2.33 22.11 7.32
CA PHE A 165 -2.31 21.66 8.70
C PHE A 165 -3.56 22.18 9.41
N TYR A 166 -4.20 21.32 10.20
CA TYR A 166 -5.51 21.56 10.78
C TYR A 166 -5.55 21.17 12.25
N ARG A 167 -6.30 21.95 13.04
CA ARG A 167 -6.69 21.57 14.40
C ARG A 167 -8.13 21.08 14.43
N PRO A 168 -8.47 20.07 15.27
CA PRO A 168 -9.86 19.64 15.44
C PRO A 168 -10.73 20.73 16.10
N LEU A 169 -11.97 20.86 15.62
CA LEU A 169 -13.01 21.72 16.17
C LEU A 169 -14.15 20.91 16.79
N GLU A 170 -15.01 21.61 17.54
CA GLU A 170 -16.26 21.07 18.12
C GLU A 170 -16.07 19.78 18.95
N ILE A 171 -14.92 19.67 19.63
CA ILE A 171 -14.61 18.54 20.53
C ILE A 171 -15.71 18.46 21.61
N PRO A 172 -16.43 17.32 21.74
CA PRO A 172 -17.51 17.19 22.70
C PRO A 172 -17.05 17.29 24.16
N GLU A 173 -17.92 17.76 25.04
CA GLU A 173 -17.61 17.95 26.46
C GLU A 173 -17.05 16.67 27.11
N GLY A 174 -15.91 16.82 27.80
CA GLY A 174 -15.18 15.73 28.45
C GLY A 174 -14.22 14.96 27.54
N PHE A 175 -14.23 15.18 26.22
CA PHE A 175 -13.17 14.69 25.32
C PHE A 175 -12.05 15.72 25.17
N PHE A 176 -10.85 15.23 24.88
CA PHE A 176 -9.64 16.04 24.74
C PHE A 176 -8.90 15.72 23.44
N CYS A 177 -8.29 16.76 22.86
CA CYS A 177 -7.43 16.67 21.69
C CYS A 177 -6.15 15.87 22.00
N LEU A 178 -5.67 15.10 21.02
CA LEU A 178 -4.43 14.31 21.12
C LEU A 178 -3.31 14.80 20.18
N GLY A 179 -3.63 15.69 19.23
CA GLY A 179 -2.70 16.19 18.22
C GLY A 179 -3.44 16.93 17.10
N HIS A 180 -2.70 17.48 16.15
CA HIS A 180 -3.24 18.14 14.95
C HIS A 180 -3.16 17.21 13.72
N TYR A 181 -3.97 17.50 12.71
CA TYR A 181 -4.02 16.78 11.45
C TYR A 181 -3.27 17.52 10.35
N CYS A 182 -2.86 16.81 9.29
CA CYS A 182 -2.42 17.44 8.06
C CYS A 182 -2.76 16.57 6.83
N GLN A 183 -3.03 17.21 5.68
CA GLN A 183 -3.19 16.52 4.41
C GLN A 183 -2.70 17.34 3.22
N SER A 184 -2.48 16.62 2.12
CA SER A 184 -2.24 17.22 0.81
C SER A 184 -3.50 17.93 0.30
N ASN A 185 -3.30 19.00 -0.46
CA ASN A 185 -4.37 19.81 -1.04
C ASN A 185 -4.85 19.31 -2.41
N ASP A 186 -4.24 18.23 -2.93
CA ASP A 186 -4.69 17.54 -4.14
C ASP A 186 -5.77 16.48 -3.88
N GLN A 187 -6.05 16.20 -2.60
CA GLN A 187 -7.06 15.26 -2.15
C GLN A 187 -8.25 15.98 -1.50
N PRO A 188 -9.49 15.45 -1.62
CA PRO A 188 -10.63 15.91 -0.84
C PRO A 188 -10.35 15.90 0.67
N LEU A 189 -11.01 16.77 1.43
CA LEU A 189 -10.91 16.79 2.89
C LEU A 189 -11.63 15.56 3.46
N ARG A 190 -10.87 14.64 4.05
CA ARG A 190 -11.41 13.41 4.65
C ARG A 190 -10.70 12.99 5.95
N GLY A 191 -9.75 13.79 6.41
CA GLY A 191 -9.03 13.54 7.65
C GLY A 191 -9.88 13.49 8.91
N TYR A 192 -9.31 12.93 9.97
CA TYR A 192 -9.80 13.05 11.33
C TYR A 192 -8.62 12.99 12.30
N VAL A 193 -8.84 13.50 13.51
CA VAL A 193 -8.02 13.14 14.68
C VAL A 193 -8.92 12.39 15.68
N LEU A 194 -8.40 11.35 16.33
CA LEU A 194 -9.08 10.77 17.49
C LEU A 194 -8.92 11.69 18.69
N VAL A 195 -10.06 12.06 19.28
CA VAL A 195 -10.12 12.72 20.58
C VAL A 195 -10.59 11.71 21.62
N ALA A 196 -10.05 11.79 22.83
CA ALA A 196 -10.21 10.75 23.85
C ALA A 196 -10.76 11.30 25.16
N ARG A 197 -11.45 10.45 25.91
CA ARG A 197 -11.81 10.69 27.32
C ARG A 197 -11.58 9.44 28.16
N GLU A 198 -11.38 9.65 29.45
CA GLU A 198 -11.35 8.57 30.44
C GLU A 198 -12.76 8.00 30.65
N THR A 199 -12.83 6.69 30.85
CA THR A 199 -14.07 5.99 31.23
C THR A 199 -14.11 5.80 32.74
N ASN A 200 -15.31 5.56 33.28
CA ASN A 200 -15.50 5.22 34.70
C ASN A 200 -14.88 3.86 35.11
N ALA A 201 -14.14 3.18 34.21
CA ALA A 201 -13.44 1.93 34.47
C ALA A 201 -11.97 2.11 34.90
N SER A 202 -11.45 3.35 34.92
CA SER A 202 -10.11 3.65 35.46
C SER A 202 -10.08 3.38 36.97
N VAL A 203 -9.28 2.39 37.39
CA VAL A 203 -9.16 1.93 38.80
C VAL A 203 -7.84 2.38 39.44
N LEU A 204 -6.94 2.99 38.66
CA LEU A 204 -5.60 3.35 39.10
C LEU A 204 -5.55 4.75 39.72
N GLU A 205 -4.53 4.99 40.56
CA GLU A 205 -4.31 6.30 41.20
C GLU A 205 -3.90 7.41 40.21
N PHE A 206 -3.60 7.06 38.96
CA PHE A 206 -3.17 7.97 37.90
C PHE A 206 -4.16 7.97 36.72
N PRO A 207 -4.64 9.15 36.28
CA PRO A 207 -5.62 9.25 35.21
C PRO A 207 -5.08 8.72 33.88
N ALA A 208 -5.96 8.25 33.01
CA ALA A 208 -5.61 7.82 31.66
C ALA A 208 -5.01 8.96 30.80
N LEU A 209 -5.47 10.19 31.04
CA LEU A 209 -5.12 11.41 30.28
C LEU A 209 -4.59 12.48 31.22
N GLU A 210 -3.43 13.07 30.89
CA GLU A 210 -2.82 14.16 31.66
C GLU A 210 -2.33 15.27 30.73
N LYS A 211 -2.18 16.49 31.26
CA LYS A 211 -1.66 17.65 30.52
C LYS A 211 -0.16 17.48 30.25
N PRO A 212 0.36 17.94 29.09
CA PRO A 212 1.79 18.12 28.93
C PRO A 212 2.34 19.13 29.96
N LEU A 213 3.62 19.01 30.31
CA LEU A 213 4.33 19.94 31.19
C LEU A 213 4.69 21.27 30.51
N GLY A 214 4.47 21.35 29.19
CA GLY A 214 4.90 22.39 28.28
C GLY A 214 5.17 21.78 26.89
N TYR A 215 5.81 22.52 25.99
CA TYR A 215 6.08 22.08 24.63
C TYR A 215 7.52 22.35 24.19
N SER A 216 8.06 21.45 23.37
CA SER A 216 9.36 21.63 22.71
C SER A 216 9.17 22.03 21.25
N LEU A 217 9.75 23.16 20.84
CA LEU A 217 9.71 23.62 19.45
C LEU A 217 10.56 22.70 18.56
N ILE A 218 9.92 22.00 17.63
CA ILE A 218 10.58 21.16 16.62
C ILE A 218 11.11 22.02 15.48
N TRP A 219 10.25 22.87 14.93
CA TRP A 219 10.54 23.63 13.71
C TRP A 219 9.63 24.84 13.59
N SER A 220 10.06 25.86 12.85
CA SER A 220 9.24 27.03 12.54
C SER A 220 9.66 27.72 11.23
N ILE A 221 8.71 28.45 10.65
CA ILE A 221 8.98 29.60 9.78
C ILE A 221 8.49 30.82 10.55
N ASP A 222 9.36 31.83 10.65
CA ASP A 222 9.03 33.14 11.19
C ASP A 222 9.43 34.18 10.12
N SER A 223 8.43 34.71 9.42
CA SER A 223 8.60 35.65 8.32
C SER A 223 7.48 36.69 8.36
N HIS A 224 7.65 37.81 7.64
CA HIS A 224 6.68 38.92 7.70
C HIS A 224 5.28 38.56 7.20
N ASP A 225 5.15 37.54 6.34
CA ASP A 225 3.90 37.15 5.69
C ASP A 225 3.40 35.75 6.11
N GLU A 226 4.30 34.85 6.52
CA GLU A 226 3.97 33.51 7.03
C GLU A 226 4.68 33.23 8.37
N CYS A 227 3.91 32.92 9.41
CA CYS A 227 4.39 32.42 10.70
C CYS A 227 3.77 31.05 11.00
N VAL A 228 4.58 30.03 11.24
CA VAL A 228 4.13 28.70 11.67
C VAL A 228 5.16 28.05 12.59
N TYR A 229 4.69 27.39 13.65
CA TYR A 229 5.51 26.74 14.68
C TYR A 229 4.96 25.35 14.97
N PHE A 230 5.85 24.36 14.99
CA PHE A 230 5.55 22.94 15.21
C PHE A 230 6.08 22.51 16.57
N TRP A 231 5.20 22.00 17.43
CA TRP A 231 5.45 21.78 18.84
C TRP A 231 5.22 20.31 19.22
N LEU A 232 6.22 19.70 19.86
CA LEU A 232 6.09 18.41 20.54
C LEU A 232 5.56 18.65 21.96
N PRO A 233 4.42 18.07 22.37
CA PRO A 233 3.98 18.10 23.77
C PRO A 233 5.00 17.36 24.66
N ASN A 234 5.41 17.94 25.78
CA ASN A 234 6.34 17.31 26.72
C ASN A 234 5.54 16.50 27.77
N PRO A 235 5.45 15.16 27.67
CA PRO A 235 4.62 14.38 28.58
C PRO A 235 5.20 14.32 30.00
N PRO A 236 4.35 14.24 31.05
CA PRO A 236 4.78 13.88 32.39
C PRO A 236 5.39 12.47 32.44
N THR A 237 6.17 12.17 33.49
CA THR A 237 6.73 10.83 33.70
C THR A 237 5.61 9.78 33.78
N GLY A 238 5.71 8.73 32.96
CA GLY A 238 4.68 7.68 32.85
C GLY A 238 3.65 7.91 31.73
N TYR A 239 3.76 9.00 30.98
CA TYR A 239 2.89 9.34 29.85
C TYR A 239 3.67 9.45 28.54
N LYS A 240 2.95 9.47 27.42
CA LYS A 240 3.44 9.68 26.05
C LYS A 240 2.65 10.79 25.36
N ALA A 241 3.32 11.55 24.50
CA ALA A 241 2.65 12.42 23.56
C ALA A 241 2.00 11.59 22.45
N MET A 242 0.87 12.06 21.92
CA MET A 242 0.05 11.33 20.95
C MET A 242 0.07 11.94 19.54
N GLY A 243 0.75 13.08 19.38
CA GLY A 243 0.79 13.85 18.14
C GLY A 243 1.46 15.21 18.29
N ILE A 244 1.54 15.94 17.18
CA ILE A 244 2.19 17.26 17.08
C ILE A 244 1.13 18.36 17.12
N VAL A 245 1.47 19.51 17.70
CA VAL A 245 0.65 20.73 17.71
C VAL A 245 1.25 21.77 16.75
N VAL A 246 0.40 22.43 15.96
CA VAL A 246 0.80 23.50 15.03
C VAL A 246 0.16 24.81 15.46
N THR A 247 0.92 25.91 15.46
CA THR A 247 0.40 27.26 15.74
C THR A 247 0.90 28.28 14.74
N SER A 248 0.16 29.38 14.61
CA SER A 248 0.55 30.58 13.84
C SER A 248 1.16 31.70 14.71
N SER A 249 1.46 31.40 15.98
CA SER A 249 2.01 32.33 16.97
C SER A 249 3.32 31.78 17.56
N PRO A 250 4.35 32.62 17.79
CA PRO A 250 5.62 32.21 18.39
C PRO A 250 5.53 31.81 19.86
N ASN A 251 4.40 32.13 20.52
CA ASN A 251 4.20 31.75 21.91
C ASN A 251 4.02 30.24 22.03
N GLU A 252 4.56 29.67 23.10
CA GLU A 252 4.32 28.28 23.49
C GLU A 252 2.81 28.02 23.62
N PRO A 253 2.27 26.88 23.11
CA PRO A 253 0.86 26.56 23.25
C PRO A 253 0.46 26.40 24.72
N GLU A 254 -0.81 26.68 25.03
CA GLU A 254 -1.35 26.39 26.35
C GLU A 254 -1.33 24.88 26.62
N VAL A 255 -1.02 24.48 27.86
CA VAL A 255 -1.02 23.05 28.28
C VAL A 255 -2.40 22.38 28.22
N GLU A 256 -3.44 23.14 27.88
CA GLU A 256 -4.79 22.61 27.66
C GLU A 256 -5.06 22.19 26.20
N GLU A 257 -4.22 22.58 25.24
CA GLU A 257 -4.43 22.34 23.80
C GLU A 257 -4.51 20.84 23.46
N VAL A 258 -3.77 19.98 24.17
CA VAL A 258 -3.83 18.51 24.03
C VAL A 258 -3.73 17.77 25.37
N ARG A 259 -3.88 16.44 25.34
CA ARG A 259 -3.52 15.53 26.43
C ARG A 259 -2.46 14.52 25.99
N CYS A 260 -1.61 14.16 26.94
CA CYS A 260 -0.73 13.01 26.87
C CYS A 260 -1.46 11.78 27.42
N MET A 261 -1.14 10.60 26.89
CA MET A 261 -1.76 9.32 27.26
C MET A 261 -0.86 8.54 28.22
N ARG A 262 -1.44 7.86 29.21
CA ARG A 262 -0.69 7.00 30.15
C ARG A 262 -0.02 5.86 29.37
N ALA A 263 1.25 5.57 29.63
CA ALA A 263 2.09 4.79 28.70
C ALA A 263 1.63 3.33 28.50
N ASP A 264 0.94 2.73 29.47
CA ASP A 264 0.33 1.40 29.38
C ASP A 264 -0.89 1.35 28.43
N LEU A 265 -1.49 2.50 28.13
CA LEU A 265 -2.59 2.68 27.19
C LEU A 265 -2.09 3.02 25.77
N THR A 266 -0.79 2.84 25.50
CA THR A 266 -0.15 3.16 24.21
C THR A 266 0.61 1.98 23.59
N GLU A 267 0.78 2.02 22.27
CA GLU A 267 1.69 1.19 21.48
C GLU A 267 2.74 2.06 20.79
N ASN A 268 3.85 1.46 20.38
CA ASN A 268 4.87 2.15 19.57
C ASN A 268 4.32 2.45 18.16
N CYS A 269 4.69 3.61 17.60
CA CYS A 269 4.45 3.94 16.19
C CYS A 269 5.73 3.91 15.35
N GLU A 270 5.55 3.74 14.05
CA GLU A 270 6.51 3.93 12.97
C GLU A 270 6.06 5.04 12.02
N THR A 271 6.97 5.56 11.19
CA THR A 271 6.61 6.45 10.08
C THR A 271 6.33 5.65 8.82
N SER A 272 5.23 5.94 8.14
CA SER A 272 4.89 5.30 6.86
C SER A 272 5.17 6.23 5.68
N ASP A 273 4.20 7.04 5.28
CA ASP A 273 4.34 7.93 4.11
C ASP A 273 5.10 9.21 4.45
N LEU A 274 6.10 9.57 3.64
CA LEU A 274 6.70 10.90 3.64
C LEU A 274 5.76 11.90 2.93
N LEU A 275 5.01 12.66 3.72
CA LEU A 275 3.97 13.59 3.27
C LEU A 275 4.54 14.88 2.67
N LEU A 276 5.51 15.48 3.34
CA LEU A 276 6.03 16.81 3.00
C LEU A 276 7.54 16.87 3.24
N THR A 277 8.25 17.61 2.39
CA THR A 277 9.68 17.90 2.56
C THR A 277 9.97 19.36 2.23
N ILE A 278 10.22 20.17 3.26
CA ILE A 278 10.58 21.59 3.13
C ILE A 278 12.11 21.72 3.18
N LYS A 279 12.70 22.20 2.08
CA LYS A 279 14.14 22.43 1.96
C LYS A 279 14.44 23.93 2.04
N SER A 280 15.06 24.38 3.13
CA SER A 280 15.55 25.76 3.23
C SER A 280 16.61 26.03 2.15
N LYS A 281 16.59 27.23 1.57
CA LYS A 281 17.66 27.70 0.67
C LYS A 281 18.94 28.12 1.42
N TYR A 282 18.84 28.36 2.73
CA TYR A 282 19.88 29.02 3.53
C TYR A 282 20.40 28.17 4.70
N ALA A 283 19.65 27.16 5.14
CA ALA A 283 20.07 26.18 6.14
C ALA A 283 20.27 24.80 5.51
N LYS A 284 21.20 24.01 6.05
CA LYS A 284 21.37 22.58 5.68
C LYS A 284 20.23 21.69 6.20
N ASN A 285 19.34 22.25 7.02
CA ASN A 285 18.28 21.49 7.67
C ASN A 285 17.10 21.32 6.71
N VAL A 286 16.72 20.07 6.50
CA VAL A 286 15.51 19.68 5.77
C VAL A 286 14.44 19.38 6.80
N PHE A 287 13.28 20.00 6.71
CA PHE A 287 12.11 19.64 7.53
C PHE A 287 11.26 18.63 6.78
N GLN A 288 10.82 17.58 7.46
CA GLN A 288 10.03 16.50 6.90
C GLN A 288 8.83 16.21 7.80
N VAL A 289 7.74 15.77 7.17
CA VAL A 289 6.48 15.40 7.82
C VAL A 289 6.07 14.03 7.30
N TRP A 290 5.62 13.15 8.20
CA TRP A 290 5.25 11.78 7.89
C TRP A 290 3.89 11.39 8.48
N ASN A 291 3.19 10.47 7.82
CA ASN A 291 2.14 9.68 8.45
C ASN A 291 2.74 8.81 9.57
N THR A 292 1.93 8.46 10.57
CA THR A 292 2.30 7.49 11.61
C THR A 292 1.27 6.40 11.78
N GLU A 293 1.76 5.19 12.01
CA GLU A 293 0.97 3.98 12.22
C GLU A 293 1.61 3.08 13.30
N PRO A 294 0.88 2.16 13.91
CA PRO A 294 1.44 1.22 14.89
C PRO A 294 2.47 0.28 14.24
N CYS A 295 3.54 -0.05 14.96
CA CYS A 295 4.54 -1.02 14.47
C CYS A 295 4.01 -2.45 14.37
N ASP A 296 3.10 -2.84 15.26
CA ASP A 296 2.43 -4.15 15.23
C ASP A 296 1.05 -4.00 14.56
N ARG A 297 0.79 -4.82 13.55
CA ARG A 297 -0.38 -4.73 12.66
C ARG A 297 -0.90 -6.11 12.27
N GLY A 298 -2.17 -6.15 11.86
CA GLY A 298 -2.91 -7.39 11.56
C GLY A 298 -3.97 -7.72 12.62
N MET A 299 -4.51 -8.93 12.52
CA MET A 299 -5.73 -9.37 13.23
C MET A 299 -5.58 -9.39 14.77
N LEU A 300 -4.39 -9.65 15.28
CA LEU A 300 -4.12 -9.76 16.72
C LEU A 300 -3.52 -8.48 17.33
N ALA A 301 -3.15 -7.51 16.49
CA ALA A 301 -2.52 -6.28 16.90
C ALA A 301 -3.51 -5.31 17.55
N ARG A 302 -3.03 -4.54 18.52
CA ARG A 302 -3.86 -3.66 19.37
C ARG A 302 -3.67 -2.16 19.10
N GLY A 303 -2.72 -1.80 18.26
CA GLY A 303 -2.42 -0.40 17.95
C GLY A 303 -3.53 0.28 17.16
N VAL A 304 -3.93 1.47 17.59
CA VAL A 304 -4.93 2.33 16.96
C VAL A 304 -4.28 3.67 16.60
N SER A 305 -4.22 4.00 15.30
CA SER A 305 -3.71 5.29 14.83
C SER A 305 -4.59 6.45 15.29
N VAL A 306 -3.96 7.50 15.83
CA VAL A 306 -4.66 8.72 16.27
C VAL A 306 -5.13 9.59 15.10
N GLY A 307 -4.51 9.47 13.91
CA GLY A 307 -4.72 10.42 12.82
C GLY A 307 -3.91 11.72 12.98
N THR A 308 -2.82 11.68 13.75
CA THR A 308 -1.78 12.71 13.74
C THR A 308 -0.76 12.44 12.63
N PHE A 309 0.19 13.37 12.49
CA PHE A 309 1.46 13.17 11.80
C PHE A 309 2.65 13.21 12.78
N PHE A 310 3.85 12.86 12.30
CA PHE A 310 5.14 13.14 12.92
C PHE A 310 5.95 14.12 12.07
N CYS A 311 6.87 14.89 12.66
CA CYS A 311 7.75 15.78 11.91
C CYS A 311 9.09 16.04 12.62
N GLY A 312 10.13 16.37 11.84
CA GLY A 312 11.48 16.58 12.38
C GLY A 312 12.45 17.24 11.38
N SER A 313 13.64 17.61 11.86
CA SER A 313 14.67 18.29 11.04
C SER A 313 15.91 17.42 10.78
N ALA A 314 16.03 16.94 9.53
CA ALA A 314 17.13 16.20 8.91
C ALA A 314 17.47 14.81 9.48
N TYR A 315 17.57 13.82 8.56
CA TYR A 315 18.06 12.45 8.80
C TYR A 315 17.53 11.76 10.07
N PHE A 316 16.20 11.70 10.18
CA PHE A 316 15.57 10.59 10.90
C PHE A 316 15.76 9.32 10.07
N ASP A 317 16.56 8.41 10.58
CA ASP A 317 16.94 7.12 9.97
C ASP A 317 16.52 5.97 10.91
N SER A 318 15.30 6.10 11.47
CA SER A 318 14.76 5.17 12.46
C SER A 318 13.35 4.74 12.08
N GLU A 319 13.16 3.43 11.92
CA GLU A 319 11.87 2.79 11.67
C GLU A 319 10.87 3.02 12.82
N GLN A 320 11.32 3.42 14.02
CA GLN A 320 10.47 3.71 15.18
C GLN A 320 10.46 5.20 15.53
N VAL A 321 9.27 5.72 15.85
CA VAL A 321 9.07 7.07 16.37
C VAL A 321 9.10 7.01 17.90
N VAL A 322 10.11 7.62 18.52
CA VAL A 322 10.33 7.53 19.98
C VAL A 322 9.46 8.54 20.77
N ASP A 323 9.17 9.68 20.14
CA ASP A 323 8.64 10.88 20.80
C ASP A 323 7.10 10.93 20.88
N ILE A 324 6.41 10.28 19.94
CA ILE A 324 4.94 10.11 19.97
C ILE A 324 4.56 8.63 19.90
N ALA A 325 3.37 8.30 20.40
CA ALA A 325 2.86 6.94 20.49
C ALA A 325 1.48 6.78 19.83
N CYS A 326 1.07 5.54 19.66
CA CYS A 326 -0.21 5.12 19.09
C CYS A 326 -1.11 4.65 20.24
N LEU A 327 -2.44 4.68 20.10
CA LEU A 327 -3.33 4.21 21.18
C LEU A 327 -3.33 2.68 21.24
N LYS A 328 -3.56 2.10 22.42
CA LYS A 328 -3.66 0.66 22.62
C LYS A 328 -5.11 0.26 22.91
N ASN A 329 -5.67 -0.65 22.13
CA ASN A 329 -6.94 -1.26 22.47
C ASN A 329 -6.76 -2.35 23.54
N LEU A 330 -7.29 -2.10 24.74
CA LEU A 330 -7.35 -3.08 25.84
C LEU A 330 -8.69 -3.81 25.91
N ASP A 331 -9.71 -3.41 25.14
CA ASP A 331 -10.98 -4.12 25.03
C ASP A 331 -10.83 -5.38 24.17
N SER A 332 -10.65 -6.52 24.85
CA SER A 332 -10.57 -7.85 24.22
C SER A 332 -11.91 -8.34 23.65
N SER A 333 -13.02 -7.69 23.94
CA SER A 333 -14.34 -8.08 23.40
C SER A 333 -14.62 -7.52 22.01
N LEU A 334 -13.82 -6.53 21.56
CA LEU A 334 -13.94 -5.86 20.27
C LEU A 334 -15.38 -5.40 19.97
N HIS A 335 -16.09 -4.82 20.95
CA HIS A 335 -17.52 -4.46 20.84
C HIS A 335 -17.88 -3.56 19.64
N ALA A 336 -16.90 -2.82 19.10
CA ALA A 336 -17.07 -1.96 17.93
C ALA A 336 -17.01 -2.70 16.58
N MET A 337 -16.61 -3.98 16.55
CA MET A 337 -16.63 -4.79 15.33
C MET A 337 -18.07 -5.15 14.91
N PRO A 338 -18.35 -5.31 13.61
CA PRO A 338 -19.69 -5.64 13.13
C PRO A 338 -20.10 -7.07 13.51
N ASN A 339 -21.33 -7.25 13.98
CA ASN A 339 -21.92 -8.58 14.16
C ASN A 339 -22.30 -9.22 12.81
N GLN A 340 -22.65 -10.51 12.80
CA GLN A 340 -22.99 -11.26 11.58
C GLN A 340 -24.01 -10.56 10.65
N ASN A 341 -25.08 -9.95 11.20
CA ASN A 341 -26.05 -9.21 10.38
C ASN A 341 -25.46 -7.93 9.78
N GLN A 342 -24.59 -7.24 10.53
CA GLN A 342 -23.88 -6.06 10.05
C GLN A 342 -22.83 -6.43 8.98
N ILE A 343 -22.12 -7.56 9.11
CA ILE A 343 -21.23 -8.12 8.08
C ILE A 343 -21.99 -8.32 6.77
N HIS A 344 -23.13 -9.03 6.80
CA HIS A 344 -23.94 -9.25 5.60
C HIS A 344 -24.46 -7.93 5.00
N ALA A 345 -24.85 -6.96 5.81
CA ALA A 345 -25.27 -5.64 5.33
C ALA A 345 -24.11 -4.84 4.70
N LEU A 346 -22.90 -4.92 5.26
CA LEU A 346 -21.69 -4.30 4.71
C LEU A 346 -21.33 -4.90 3.34
N ILE A 347 -21.32 -6.23 3.23
CA ILE A 347 -21.05 -6.94 1.96
C ILE A 347 -22.16 -6.61 0.93
N GLN A 348 -23.42 -6.57 1.33
CA GLN A 348 -24.52 -6.16 0.44
C GLN A 348 -24.41 -4.70 -0.02
N HIS A 349 -23.89 -3.79 0.80
CA HIS A 349 -23.78 -2.36 0.47
C HIS A 349 -22.51 -2.05 -0.35
N TYR A 350 -21.37 -2.61 0.04
CA TYR A 350 -20.05 -2.30 -0.51
C TYR A 350 -19.45 -3.38 -1.41
N GLY A 351 -19.97 -4.62 -1.42
CA GLY A 351 -19.41 -5.73 -2.19
C GLY A 351 -19.10 -5.32 -3.64
N PRO A 352 -17.82 -5.30 -4.06
CA PRO A 352 -17.43 -4.82 -5.39
C PRO A 352 -17.94 -5.73 -6.52
N THR A 353 -18.07 -5.12 -7.70
CA THR A 353 -18.18 -5.89 -8.95
C THR A 353 -16.79 -6.13 -9.52
N VAL A 354 -16.40 -7.39 -9.62
CA VAL A 354 -15.13 -7.81 -10.24
C VAL A 354 -15.37 -7.99 -11.73
N TYR A 355 -14.61 -7.28 -12.57
CA TYR A 355 -14.54 -7.51 -14.02
C TYR A 355 -13.31 -8.32 -14.36
N PHE A 356 -13.50 -9.40 -15.12
CA PHE A 356 -12.41 -10.14 -15.76
C PHE A 356 -12.19 -9.60 -17.18
N HIS A 357 -10.95 -9.65 -17.66
CA HIS A 357 -10.58 -9.11 -18.97
C HIS A 357 -11.45 -9.70 -20.11
N PRO A 358 -11.84 -8.93 -21.16
CA PRO A 358 -12.70 -9.43 -22.25
C PRO A 358 -12.13 -10.62 -23.03
N ASP A 359 -10.80 -10.75 -23.06
CA ASP A 359 -10.07 -11.87 -23.68
C ASP A 359 -9.64 -12.95 -22.66
N GLU A 360 -10.19 -12.94 -21.45
CA GLU A 360 -9.92 -13.97 -20.44
C GLU A 360 -10.44 -15.35 -20.88
N LYS A 361 -9.61 -16.37 -20.68
CA LYS A 361 -9.88 -17.78 -20.99
C LYS A 361 -10.08 -18.63 -19.75
N TYR A 362 -9.47 -18.23 -18.64
CA TYR A 362 -9.44 -18.93 -17.36
C TYR A 362 -10.28 -18.14 -16.37
N LEU A 363 -11.59 -18.39 -16.34
CA LEU A 363 -12.51 -17.65 -15.48
C LEU A 363 -12.54 -18.27 -14.07
N PRO A 364 -12.96 -17.52 -13.03
CA PRO A 364 -13.09 -18.05 -11.68
C PRO A 364 -14.16 -19.15 -11.60
N SER A 365 -14.18 -19.88 -10.49
CA SER A 365 -15.26 -20.81 -10.13
C SER A 365 -15.38 -20.94 -8.62
N SER A 366 -16.47 -21.55 -8.10
CA SER A 366 -16.44 -21.99 -6.71
C SER A 366 -15.51 -23.20 -6.53
N VAL A 367 -14.90 -23.32 -5.35
CA VAL A 367 -14.05 -24.46 -4.96
C VAL A 367 -14.82 -25.78 -5.10
N GLN A 368 -16.09 -25.79 -4.70
CA GLN A 368 -16.97 -26.95 -4.76
C GLN A 368 -17.30 -27.34 -6.21
N TRP A 369 -17.35 -26.37 -7.15
CA TRP A 369 -17.43 -26.68 -8.58
C TRP A 369 -16.14 -27.32 -9.07
N PHE A 370 -14.97 -26.79 -8.71
CA PHE A 370 -13.67 -27.31 -9.11
C PHE A 370 -13.46 -28.77 -8.67
N PHE A 371 -13.73 -29.08 -7.39
CA PHE A 371 -13.68 -30.45 -6.87
C PHE A 371 -14.64 -31.39 -7.59
N LYS A 372 -15.90 -30.96 -7.77
CA LYS A 372 -16.94 -31.76 -8.45
C LYS A 372 -16.63 -32.05 -9.92
N ASN A 373 -15.90 -31.18 -10.60
CA ASN A 373 -15.60 -31.30 -12.04
C ASN A 373 -14.23 -31.95 -12.33
N GLY A 374 -13.59 -32.56 -11.33
CA GLY A 374 -12.51 -33.52 -11.56
C GLY A 374 -11.13 -33.13 -11.03
N ALA A 375 -11.03 -32.10 -10.19
CA ALA A 375 -9.79 -31.86 -9.43
C ALA A 375 -9.42 -33.09 -8.57
N VAL A 376 -8.14 -33.38 -8.49
CA VAL A 376 -7.61 -34.60 -7.84
C VAL A 376 -6.54 -34.28 -6.82
N LEU A 377 -6.64 -34.91 -5.64
CA LEU A 377 -5.61 -34.88 -4.61
C LEU A 377 -4.56 -35.95 -4.89
N TYR A 378 -3.32 -35.54 -5.06
CA TYR A 378 -2.17 -36.42 -5.12
C TYR A 378 -1.52 -36.60 -3.74
N THR A 379 -0.61 -37.57 -3.64
CA THR A 379 0.16 -37.86 -2.43
C THR A 379 1.56 -38.24 -2.84
N ALA A 380 2.58 -37.74 -2.15
CA ALA A 380 3.98 -38.04 -2.43
C ALA A 380 4.22 -39.57 -2.53
N GLY A 381 4.87 -39.99 -3.62
CA GLY A 381 5.10 -41.41 -3.94
C GLY A 381 3.91 -42.16 -4.58
N SER A 382 2.73 -41.54 -4.75
CA SER A 382 1.61 -42.10 -5.51
C SER A 382 1.55 -41.50 -6.93
N SER A 383 1.51 -42.36 -7.95
CA SER A 383 1.21 -41.96 -9.33
C SER A 383 -0.28 -41.85 -9.64
N LYS A 384 -1.16 -42.07 -8.64
CA LYS A 384 -2.62 -41.98 -8.77
C LYS A 384 -3.17 -40.91 -7.84
N GLY A 385 -3.79 -39.89 -8.42
CA GLY A 385 -4.63 -38.93 -7.71
C GLY A 385 -5.95 -39.57 -7.26
N LYS A 386 -6.56 -39.01 -6.21
CA LYS A 386 -7.87 -39.36 -5.68
C LYS A 386 -8.84 -38.22 -5.96
N ALA A 387 -10.10 -38.54 -6.27
CA ALA A 387 -11.14 -37.52 -6.40
C ALA A 387 -11.33 -36.78 -5.06
N ILE A 388 -11.50 -35.46 -5.12
CA ILE A 388 -11.78 -34.62 -3.95
C ILE A 388 -13.29 -34.62 -3.68
N GLU A 389 -13.68 -34.75 -2.42
CA GLU A 389 -15.09 -34.68 -2.03
C GLU A 389 -15.63 -33.25 -2.14
N TYR A 390 -16.93 -33.08 -2.36
CA TYR A 390 -17.56 -31.78 -2.68
C TYR A 390 -17.17 -30.63 -1.74
N GLY A 391 -17.04 -30.88 -0.44
CA GLY A 391 -16.64 -29.89 0.57
C GLY A 391 -15.15 -29.92 0.95
N GLY A 392 -14.33 -30.76 0.32
CA GLY A 392 -12.93 -30.98 0.70
C GLY A 392 -12.73 -31.85 1.96
N SER A 393 -13.75 -32.60 2.39
CA SER A 393 -13.73 -33.42 3.62
C SER A 393 -12.69 -34.56 3.64
N ASN A 394 -12.13 -34.91 2.49
CA ASN A 394 -11.05 -35.89 2.35
C ASN A 394 -9.65 -35.26 2.13
N LEU A 395 -9.54 -33.93 2.23
CA LEU A 395 -8.25 -33.21 2.24
C LEU A 395 -7.60 -33.31 3.64
N PRO A 396 -6.25 -33.33 3.72
CA PRO A 396 -5.57 -33.26 5.01
C PRO A 396 -5.74 -31.87 5.65
N SER A 397 -6.30 -31.85 6.86
CA SER A 397 -6.62 -30.64 7.63
C SER A 397 -5.45 -30.19 8.52
N GLY A 398 -5.11 -28.92 8.49
CA GLY A 398 -4.07 -28.28 9.30
C GLY A 398 -2.64 -28.79 9.00
N GLY A 399 -1.68 -28.35 9.80
CA GLY A 399 -0.25 -28.62 9.58
C GLY A 399 0.42 -27.50 8.79
N THR A 400 1.49 -27.82 8.08
CA THR A 400 2.28 -26.89 7.25
C THR A 400 2.36 -27.42 5.82
N ASN A 401 2.75 -26.57 4.86
CA ASN A 401 3.16 -27.07 3.56
C ASN A 401 4.40 -27.97 3.68
N ASP A 402 4.20 -29.29 3.49
CA ASP A 402 5.19 -30.34 3.70
C ASP A 402 5.50 -31.13 2.41
N GLY A 403 4.93 -30.72 1.26
CA GLY A 403 5.03 -31.40 -0.02
C GLY A 403 4.45 -32.83 -0.03
N ALA A 404 3.74 -33.26 1.02
CA ALA A 404 3.20 -34.61 1.11
C ALA A 404 1.94 -34.80 0.24
N PHE A 405 1.25 -33.72 -0.09
CA PHE A 405 0.00 -33.69 -0.86
C PHE A 405 -0.05 -32.42 -1.72
N TRP A 406 -0.56 -32.53 -2.94
CA TRP A 406 -0.90 -31.38 -3.79
C TRP A 406 -2.20 -31.66 -4.53
N ILE A 407 -2.92 -30.61 -4.93
CA ILE A 407 -4.06 -30.71 -5.85
C ILE A 407 -3.55 -30.52 -7.29
N ASP A 408 -4.16 -31.21 -8.26
CA ASP A 408 -3.87 -31.05 -9.68
C ASP A 408 -5.14 -31.32 -10.52
N LEU A 409 -5.05 -31.02 -11.80
CA LEU A 409 -6.07 -31.24 -12.82
C LEU A 409 -6.21 -32.73 -13.17
N PRO A 410 -7.36 -33.18 -13.71
CA PRO A 410 -7.52 -34.56 -14.15
C PRO A 410 -6.53 -34.94 -15.27
N THR A 411 -6.31 -36.24 -15.43
CA THR A 411 -5.41 -36.80 -16.45
C THR A 411 -6.01 -36.83 -17.86
N ASP A 412 -7.34 -36.81 -17.97
CA ASP A 412 -8.06 -36.69 -19.23
C ASP A 412 -7.93 -35.26 -19.79
N GLU A 413 -7.56 -35.14 -21.07
CA GLU A 413 -7.19 -33.86 -21.69
C GLU A 413 -8.40 -32.93 -21.88
N ASP A 414 -9.57 -33.47 -22.26
CA ASP A 414 -10.79 -32.68 -22.41
C ASP A 414 -11.32 -32.22 -21.05
N ALA A 415 -11.34 -33.10 -20.05
CA ALA A 415 -11.71 -32.73 -18.68
C ALA A 415 -10.76 -31.66 -18.12
N ARG A 416 -9.44 -31.82 -18.31
CA ARG A 416 -8.41 -30.86 -17.90
C ARG A 416 -8.62 -29.49 -18.55
N ASN A 417 -8.75 -29.46 -19.86
CA ASN A 417 -8.92 -28.22 -20.62
C ASN A 417 -10.26 -27.53 -20.34
N ASN A 418 -11.29 -28.26 -19.90
CA ASN A 418 -12.54 -27.67 -19.44
C ASN A 418 -12.47 -27.19 -17.99
N LEU A 419 -11.75 -27.90 -17.10
CA LEU A 419 -11.56 -27.49 -15.71
C LEU A 419 -10.74 -26.20 -15.61
N LYS A 420 -9.68 -26.05 -16.44
CA LYS A 420 -8.87 -24.82 -16.53
C LYS A 420 -9.68 -23.56 -16.84
N LYS A 421 -10.72 -23.67 -17.67
CA LYS A 421 -11.57 -22.51 -18.06
C LYS A 421 -12.42 -21.96 -16.92
N GLY A 422 -12.57 -22.74 -15.84
CA GLY A 422 -13.47 -22.45 -14.73
C GLY A 422 -14.93 -22.29 -15.11
N ASN A 423 -15.69 -21.61 -14.25
CA ASN A 423 -17.13 -21.44 -14.41
C ASN A 423 -17.63 -20.23 -13.61
N ILE A 424 -17.63 -19.06 -14.25
CA ILE A 424 -18.07 -17.80 -13.61
C ILE A 424 -19.53 -17.82 -13.12
N GLU A 425 -20.35 -18.76 -13.61
CA GLU A 425 -21.70 -19.00 -13.11
C GLU A 425 -21.70 -19.61 -11.69
N SER A 426 -20.73 -20.46 -11.35
CA SER A 426 -20.53 -20.99 -10.00
C SER A 426 -19.70 -20.09 -9.10
N ALA A 427 -18.88 -19.19 -9.67
CA ALA A 427 -17.97 -18.33 -8.91
C ALA A 427 -18.68 -17.50 -7.83
N GLU A 428 -18.11 -17.54 -6.63
CA GLU A 428 -18.48 -16.81 -5.42
C GLU A 428 -17.20 -16.37 -4.71
N LEU A 429 -17.26 -15.33 -3.88
CA LEU A 429 -16.08 -14.87 -3.14
C LEU A 429 -16.10 -15.40 -1.71
N TYR A 430 -14.94 -15.88 -1.26
CA TYR A 430 -14.78 -16.42 0.09
C TYR A 430 -14.30 -15.29 1.01
N VAL A 431 -15.11 -14.95 2.00
CA VAL A 431 -14.93 -13.72 2.79
C VAL A 431 -14.35 -14.04 4.16
N HIS A 432 -13.20 -13.41 4.46
CA HIS A 432 -12.63 -13.35 5.80
C HIS A 432 -12.83 -11.94 6.36
N VAL A 433 -13.41 -11.86 7.56
CA VAL A 433 -13.65 -10.58 8.24
C VAL A 433 -12.77 -10.49 9.48
N LYS A 434 -11.82 -9.56 9.49
CA LYS A 434 -10.84 -9.40 10.59
C LYS A 434 -10.81 -7.98 11.14
N PRO A 435 -10.53 -7.77 12.44
CA PRO A 435 -10.17 -6.45 12.96
C PRO A 435 -8.91 -5.92 12.29
N ALA A 436 -8.87 -4.61 12.08
CA ALA A 436 -7.72 -3.86 11.60
C ALA A 436 -7.50 -2.62 12.45
N LEU A 437 -6.25 -2.17 12.58
CA LEU A 437 -5.83 -1.02 13.39
C LEU A 437 -6.47 -1.06 14.79
N GLY A 438 -6.22 -2.15 15.53
CA GLY A 438 -6.72 -2.34 16.89
C GLY A 438 -8.24 -2.46 17.01
N GLY A 439 -8.95 -2.78 15.92
CA GLY A 439 -10.41 -2.84 15.88
C GLY A 439 -11.09 -1.49 15.68
N ALA A 440 -10.34 -0.42 15.40
CA ALA A 440 -10.91 0.85 14.91
C ALA A 440 -11.47 0.73 13.48
N PHE A 441 -11.02 -0.29 12.75
CA PHE A 441 -11.48 -0.68 11.43
C PHE A 441 -11.78 -2.18 11.37
N THR A 442 -12.57 -2.57 10.38
CA THR A 442 -12.78 -3.95 9.97
C THR A 442 -12.32 -4.09 8.54
N ASP A 443 -11.45 -5.06 8.30
CA ASP A 443 -11.08 -5.49 6.96
C ASP A 443 -11.99 -6.65 6.55
N ILE A 444 -12.62 -6.49 5.37
CA ILE A 444 -13.39 -7.53 4.70
C ILE A 444 -12.55 -7.98 3.50
N VAL A 445 -11.76 -9.03 3.72
CA VAL A 445 -10.92 -9.68 2.70
C VAL A 445 -11.82 -10.56 1.84
N MET A 446 -11.79 -10.40 0.52
CA MET A 446 -12.61 -11.17 -0.41
C MET A 446 -11.71 -11.96 -1.36
N TRP A 447 -11.65 -13.27 -1.15
CA TRP A 447 -10.85 -14.21 -1.94
C TRP A 447 -11.62 -14.67 -3.18
N VAL A 448 -10.94 -14.69 -4.33
CA VAL A 448 -11.39 -15.19 -5.62
C VAL A 448 -10.60 -16.46 -5.94
N PHE A 449 -11.30 -17.54 -6.29
CA PHE A 449 -10.66 -18.78 -6.72
C PHE A 449 -10.68 -18.95 -8.24
N CYS A 450 -9.50 -19.07 -8.83
CA CYS A 450 -9.30 -19.34 -10.26
C CYS A 450 -8.72 -20.76 -10.42
N PRO A 451 -9.43 -21.71 -11.05
CA PRO A 451 -8.93 -23.08 -11.24
C PRO A 451 -7.56 -23.19 -11.93
N PHE A 452 -7.17 -22.17 -12.68
CA PHE A 452 -5.91 -22.12 -13.41
C PHE A 452 -5.49 -20.67 -13.65
N ASN A 453 -4.21 -20.36 -13.45
CA ASN A 453 -3.57 -19.12 -13.86
C ASN A 453 -2.96 -19.30 -15.25
N GLY A 454 -3.10 -18.30 -16.12
CA GLY A 454 -2.61 -18.34 -17.50
C GLY A 454 -1.13 -17.97 -17.64
N PRO A 455 -0.57 -18.08 -18.86
CA PRO A 455 0.82 -17.74 -19.10
C PRO A 455 1.08 -16.24 -18.98
N ALA A 456 2.17 -15.87 -18.31
CA ALA A 456 2.61 -14.50 -18.16
C ALA A 456 2.93 -13.85 -19.52
N THR A 457 2.68 -12.55 -19.64
CA THR A 457 3.16 -11.74 -20.76
C THR A 457 4.28 -10.82 -20.27
N LEU A 458 5.48 -10.96 -20.83
CA LEU A 458 6.61 -10.08 -20.52
C LEU A 458 6.58 -8.87 -21.47
N LYS A 459 6.70 -7.65 -20.94
CA LYS A 459 6.97 -6.46 -21.74
C LYS A 459 8.44 -6.10 -21.66
N VAL A 460 9.04 -5.77 -22.80
CA VAL A 460 10.38 -5.20 -22.89
C VAL A 460 10.36 -4.00 -23.83
N ALA A 461 10.38 -2.80 -23.26
CA ALA A 461 10.23 -1.51 -23.94
C ALA A 461 8.96 -1.43 -24.82
N LEU A 462 9.10 -1.66 -26.13
CA LEU A 462 8.00 -1.62 -27.11
C LEU A 462 7.51 -3.01 -27.54
N MET A 463 8.16 -4.08 -27.08
CA MET A 463 7.82 -5.47 -27.42
C MET A 463 7.01 -6.10 -26.29
N ASN A 464 6.04 -6.95 -26.65
CA ASN A 464 5.36 -7.84 -25.71
C ASN A 464 5.68 -9.27 -26.16
N ILE A 465 6.06 -10.12 -25.20
CA ILE A 465 6.46 -11.51 -25.39
C ILE A 465 5.48 -12.34 -24.55
N GLU A 466 4.57 -13.04 -25.21
CA GLU A 466 3.73 -14.05 -24.56
C GLU A 466 4.63 -15.22 -24.17
N MET A 467 4.71 -15.55 -22.87
CA MET A 467 5.47 -16.70 -22.42
C MET A 467 4.73 -18.00 -22.76
N GLY A 468 5.47 -19.08 -23.03
CA GLY A 468 4.85 -20.32 -23.50
C GLY A 468 4.07 -21.08 -22.41
N LYS A 469 4.66 -21.16 -21.21
CA LYS A 469 4.08 -21.82 -20.03
C LYS A 469 4.49 -21.16 -18.70
N VAL A 470 5.36 -20.15 -18.72
CA VAL A 470 5.77 -19.43 -17.51
C VAL A 470 4.59 -18.60 -17.03
N GLY A 471 4.31 -18.61 -15.72
CA GLY A 471 3.11 -18.08 -15.08
C GLY A 471 1.96 -19.10 -14.95
N GLU A 472 2.04 -20.26 -15.61
CA GLU A 472 0.92 -21.23 -15.61
C GLU A 472 0.92 -22.13 -14.37
N HIS A 473 0.02 -21.88 -13.41
CA HIS A 473 -0.21 -22.78 -12.27
C HIS A 473 -1.68 -23.14 -12.05
N VAL A 474 -1.91 -24.22 -11.28
CA VAL A 474 -3.26 -24.74 -10.96
C VAL A 474 -3.72 -24.21 -9.61
N GLY A 475 -5.01 -23.90 -9.48
CA GLY A 475 -5.64 -23.58 -8.19
C GLY A 475 -5.22 -22.23 -7.59
N ASP A 476 -5.31 -21.18 -8.40
CA ASP A 476 -4.94 -19.81 -8.07
C ASP A 476 -5.93 -19.12 -7.11
N TRP A 477 -5.38 -18.24 -6.26
CA TRP A 477 -6.04 -17.57 -5.14
C TRP A 477 -5.66 -16.09 -5.09
N GLU A 478 -6.55 -15.25 -5.62
CA GLU A 478 -6.41 -13.79 -5.65
C GLU A 478 -7.33 -13.13 -4.62
N HIS A 479 -7.02 -11.90 -4.19
CA HIS A 479 -7.86 -11.18 -3.24
C HIS A 479 -7.85 -9.66 -3.40
N PHE A 480 -8.84 -9.04 -2.76
CA PHE A 480 -8.88 -7.61 -2.47
C PHE A 480 -9.56 -7.39 -1.12
N THR A 481 -9.24 -6.31 -0.42
CA THR A 481 -9.67 -6.10 0.97
C THR A 481 -10.33 -4.73 1.16
N LEU A 482 -11.57 -4.72 1.65
CA LEU A 482 -12.30 -3.48 1.95
C LEU A 482 -12.04 -3.08 3.40
N ARG A 483 -11.48 -1.90 3.64
CA ARG A 483 -11.27 -1.35 4.99
C ARG A 483 -12.42 -0.45 5.39
N ILE A 484 -13.24 -0.90 6.34
CA ILE A 484 -14.45 -0.23 6.84
C ILE A 484 -14.15 0.40 8.20
N SER A 485 -14.58 1.66 8.43
CA SER A 485 -14.38 2.30 9.73
C SER A 485 -15.47 1.92 10.73
N ASN A 486 -15.08 1.39 11.89
CA ASN A 486 -16.04 0.93 12.91
C ASN A 486 -16.75 2.07 13.64
N PHE A 487 -16.30 3.31 13.46
CA PHE A 487 -16.99 4.50 13.97
C PHE A 487 -18.29 4.81 13.20
N SER A 488 -18.37 4.52 11.90
CA SER A 488 -19.49 4.95 11.03
C SER A 488 -20.02 3.86 10.08
N GLY A 489 -19.29 2.77 9.91
CA GLY A 489 -19.50 1.78 8.85
C GLY A 489 -19.14 2.28 7.46
N GLU A 490 -18.43 3.40 7.33
CA GLU A 490 -17.99 3.94 6.03
C GLU A 490 -16.84 3.12 5.43
N LEU A 491 -16.87 2.87 4.11
CA LEU A 491 -15.73 2.33 3.35
C LEU A 491 -14.64 3.38 3.21
N TRP A 492 -13.47 3.12 3.77
CA TRP A 492 -12.33 4.05 3.78
C TRP A 492 -11.39 3.84 2.59
N SER A 493 -10.95 2.62 2.37
CA SER A 493 -10.04 2.26 1.28
C SER A 493 -10.29 0.83 0.83
N VAL A 494 -9.79 0.49 -0.36
CA VAL A 494 -9.72 -0.89 -0.85
C VAL A 494 -8.28 -1.23 -1.18
N PHE A 495 -7.79 -2.36 -0.68
CA PHE A 495 -6.51 -2.94 -1.07
C PHE A 495 -6.71 -3.82 -2.30
N PHE A 496 -5.83 -3.65 -3.29
CA PHE A 496 -5.82 -4.41 -4.52
C PHE A 496 -4.53 -5.24 -4.57
N SER A 497 -4.64 -6.57 -4.45
CA SER A 497 -3.49 -7.49 -4.50
C SER A 497 -2.90 -7.55 -5.91
N GLN A 498 -1.57 -7.50 -6.00
CA GLN A 498 -0.81 -7.44 -7.25
C GLN A 498 0.41 -8.38 -7.16
N HIS A 499 0.14 -9.69 -7.05
CA HIS A 499 1.11 -10.81 -6.98
C HIS A 499 2.20 -10.71 -5.89
N SER A 500 3.15 -9.77 -5.99
CA SER A 500 4.27 -9.59 -5.05
C SER A 500 4.05 -8.47 -4.01
N GLY A 501 2.83 -7.95 -3.89
CA GLY A 501 2.47 -6.81 -3.05
C GLY A 501 1.08 -6.30 -3.41
N GLY A 502 0.83 -5.01 -3.31
CA GLY A 502 -0.43 -4.43 -3.75
C GLY A 502 -0.55 -2.94 -3.47
N GLN A 503 -1.78 -2.43 -3.45
CA GLN A 503 -2.01 -1.02 -3.21
C GLN A 503 -3.31 -0.75 -2.47
N TRP A 504 -3.22 -0.03 -1.35
CA TRP A 504 -4.37 0.67 -0.75
C TRP A 504 -4.76 1.88 -1.60
N VAL A 505 -6.02 1.93 -2.03
CA VAL A 505 -6.62 3.05 -2.78
C VAL A 505 -7.74 3.65 -1.95
N ASN A 506 -7.70 4.98 -1.77
CA ASN A 506 -8.71 5.71 -1.01
C ASN A 506 -10.08 5.68 -1.70
N ALA A 507 -11.16 5.64 -0.93
CA ALA A 507 -12.51 5.59 -1.51
C ALA A 507 -12.90 6.80 -2.39
N PHE A 508 -12.13 7.90 -2.37
CA PHE A 508 -12.31 9.03 -3.29
C PHE A 508 -11.65 8.84 -4.66
N ASP A 509 -10.69 7.91 -4.78
CA ASP A 509 -10.03 7.53 -6.03
C ASP A 509 -10.67 6.29 -6.68
N LEU A 510 -11.60 5.60 -5.99
CA LEU A 510 -12.26 4.40 -6.50
C LEU A 510 -13.31 4.72 -7.58
N GLU A 511 -13.42 3.82 -8.56
CA GLU A 511 -14.60 3.76 -9.42
C GLU A 511 -15.76 3.02 -8.73
N PHE A 512 -16.99 3.51 -8.92
CA PHE A 512 -18.20 2.89 -8.40
C PHE A 512 -19.19 2.60 -9.52
N ILE A 513 -19.82 1.41 -9.50
CA ILE A 513 -20.79 1.00 -10.52
C ILE A 513 -22.22 1.47 -10.20
N LYS A 514 -22.63 1.35 -8.93
CA LYS A 514 -23.96 1.73 -8.44
C LYS A 514 -23.93 1.85 -6.92
N GLY A 515 -24.44 2.96 -6.40
CA GLY A 515 -24.35 3.24 -4.96
C GLY A 515 -22.90 3.26 -4.51
N ASN A 516 -22.60 2.64 -3.37
CA ASN A 516 -21.24 2.59 -2.82
C ASN A 516 -20.49 1.29 -3.18
N LYS A 517 -20.90 0.58 -4.24
CA LYS A 517 -20.23 -0.63 -4.74
C LYS A 517 -19.02 -0.25 -5.61
N PRO A 518 -17.77 -0.49 -5.17
CA PRO A 518 -16.59 -0.24 -5.97
C PRO A 518 -16.51 -1.19 -7.17
N ILE A 519 -15.57 -0.91 -8.05
CA ILE A 519 -15.18 -1.76 -9.16
C ILE A 519 -13.79 -2.34 -8.87
N VAL A 520 -13.63 -3.65 -9.13
CA VAL A 520 -12.33 -4.31 -9.17
C VAL A 520 -12.11 -4.81 -10.60
N TYR A 521 -10.89 -4.64 -11.11
CA TYR A 521 -10.49 -5.16 -12.41
C TYR A 521 -9.44 -6.25 -12.20
N SER A 522 -9.78 -7.48 -12.59
CA SER A 522 -8.86 -8.61 -12.61
C SER A 522 -8.10 -8.62 -13.94
N SER A 523 -6.78 -8.77 -13.88
CA SER A 523 -5.93 -8.78 -15.08
C SER A 523 -6.11 -10.05 -15.91
N LYS A 524 -5.81 -9.95 -17.20
CA LYS A 524 -5.81 -11.09 -18.13
C LYS A 524 -4.73 -12.10 -17.75
N ASP A 525 -5.08 -13.38 -17.79
CA ASP A 525 -4.28 -14.57 -17.48
C ASP A 525 -3.78 -14.64 -16.02
N GLY A 526 -3.26 -13.55 -15.46
CA GLY A 526 -2.69 -13.46 -14.10
C GLY A 526 -3.68 -13.10 -12.99
N HIS A 527 -4.91 -12.70 -13.30
CA HIS A 527 -5.99 -12.36 -12.37
C HIS A 527 -5.78 -11.26 -11.32
N ALA A 528 -4.56 -10.77 -11.10
CA ALA A 528 -4.20 -9.69 -10.18
C ALA A 528 -5.18 -8.50 -10.23
N SER A 529 -5.45 -7.92 -9.07
CA SER A 529 -6.51 -6.93 -8.87
C SER A 529 -6.01 -5.50 -9.08
N PHE A 530 -6.81 -4.68 -9.76
CA PHE A 530 -6.53 -3.26 -10.02
C PHE A 530 -7.76 -2.36 -9.83
N PRO A 531 -7.58 -1.08 -9.42
CA PRO A 531 -8.67 -0.12 -9.19
C PRO A 531 -9.28 0.47 -10.47
N HIS A 532 -8.55 0.41 -11.59
CA HIS A 532 -8.93 0.99 -12.88
C HIS A 532 -8.63 0.04 -14.03
N SER A 533 -9.23 0.28 -15.19
CA SER A 533 -8.80 -0.36 -16.43
C SER A 533 -7.49 0.24 -16.93
N GLY A 534 -6.55 -0.58 -17.36
CA GLY A 534 -5.27 -0.15 -17.90
C GLY A 534 -4.30 -1.29 -18.19
N THR A 535 -3.10 -0.93 -18.65
CA THR A 535 -1.97 -1.85 -18.74
C THR A 535 -0.99 -1.49 -17.62
N TYR A 536 -0.81 -2.42 -16.68
CA TYR A 536 0.07 -2.32 -15.53
C TYR A 536 1.37 -3.11 -15.79
N LEU A 537 2.47 -2.68 -15.17
CA LEU A 537 3.79 -3.29 -15.32
C LEU A 537 4.43 -3.55 -13.96
N GLN A 538 4.66 -4.82 -13.64
CA GLN A 538 5.33 -5.28 -12.42
C GLN A 538 6.81 -5.55 -12.73
N GLY A 539 7.70 -4.89 -12.00
CA GLY A 539 9.14 -4.82 -12.30
C GLY A 539 9.61 -3.38 -12.55
N PRO A 540 10.79 -3.18 -13.17
CA PRO A 540 11.35 -1.85 -13.43
C PRO A 540 10.61 -1.09 -14.55
N SER A 541 9.39 -0.65 -14.25
CA SER A 541 8.46 0.06 -15.14
C SER A 541 9.07 1.32 -15.78
N LYS A 542 9.99 2.01 -15.09
CA LYS A 542 10.78 3.15 -15.63
C LYS A 542 11.67 2.77 -16.82
N LEU A 543 12.07 1.51 -16.94
CA LEU A 543 12.80 0.96 -18.09
C LEU A 543 11.85 0.36 -19.15
N GLY A 544 10.54 0.30 -18.85
CA GLY A 544 9.55 -0.38 -19.68
C GLY A 544 9.69 -1.90 -19.69
N ILE A 545 10.32 -2.49 -18.67
CA ILE A 545 10.57 -3.93 -18.54
C ILE A 545 9.78 -4.46 -17.34
N GLY A 546 9.06 -5.57 -17.52
CA GLY A 546 8.29 -6.21 -16.44
C GLY A 546 7.16 -7.12 -16.93
N VAL A 547 6.52 -7.84 -16.00
CA VAL A 547 5.29 -8.60 -16.27
C VAL A 547 4.17 -7.61 -16.61
N ARG A 548 3.46 -7.89 -17.69
CA ARG A 548 2.38 -7.06 -18.22
C ARG A 548 1.03 -7.60 -17.77
N ASN A 549 0.32 -6.77 -17.00
CA ASN A 549 -1.03 -7.03 -16.53
C ASN A 549 -2.01 -6.12 -17.29
N ASP A 550 -2.89 -6.69 -18.13
CA ASP A 550 -3.93 -5.94 -18.84
C ASP A 550 -5.29 -6.14 -18.16
N ALA A 551 -5.89 -5.04 -17.69
CA ALA A 551 -7.12 -5.04 -16.91
C ALA A 551 -8.19 -4.18 -17.61
N ALA A 552 -9.41 -4.71 -17.84
CA ALA A 552 -10.45 -4.00 -18.61
C ALA A 552 -11.88 -4.48 -18.28
N LYS A 553 -12.88 -3.62 -18.48
CA LYS A 553 -14.30 -4.02 -18.32
C LYS A 553 -14.70 -5.01 -19.41
N SER A 554 -15.52 -5.98 -19.05
CA SER A 554 -16.13 -6.93 -19.97
C SER A 554 -17.54 -7.33 -19.52
N LYS A 555 -18.11 -8.35 -20.17
CA LYS A 555 -19.34 -9.03 -19.73
C LYS A 555 -19.10 -10.09 -18.65
N PHE A 556 -17.85 -10.47 -18.41
CA PHE A 556 -17.46 -11.46 -17.42
C PHE A 556 -17.33 -10.76 -16.07
N ILE A 557 -18.37 -10.90 -15.24
CA ILE A 557 -18.47 -10.24 -13.94
C ILE A 557 -18.81 -11.22 -12.83
N VAL A 558 -18.29 -10.94 -11.64
CA VAL A 558 -18.78 -11.52 -10.37
C VAL A 558 -19.18 -10.38 -9.45
N ASP A 559 -20.43 -10.40 -8.99
CA ASP A 559 -20.96 -9.46 -8.00
C ASP A 559 -20.83 -10.08 -6.61
N SER A 560 -19.76 -9.69 -5.90
CA SER A 560 -19.44 -10.18 -4.55
C SER A 560 -20.48 -9.80 -3.50
N SER A 561 -21.39 -8.86 -3.79
CA SER A 561 -22.49 -8.52 -2.89
C SER A 561 -23.66 -9.50 -2.94
N ILE A 562 -23.68 -10.37 -3.96
CA ILE A 562 -24.72 -11.38 -4.21
C ILE A 562 -24.16 -12.80 -4.05
N LYS A 563 -22.95 -13.06 -4.56
CA LYS A 563 -22.30 -14.37 -4.51
C LYS A 563 -21.07 -14.36 -3.61
N TYR A 564 -21.27 -14.77 -2.36
CA TYR A 564 -20.20 -14.88 -1.38
C TYR A 564 -20.52 -15.90 -0.29
N GLU A 565 -19.48 -16.46 0.32
CA GLU A 565 -19.55 -17.29 1.53
C GLU A 565 -18.65 -16.65 2.60
N VAL A 566 -19.18 -16.35 3.79
CA VAL A 566 -18.34 -15.88 4.90
C VAL A 566 -17.69 -17.11 5.53
N VAL A 567 -16.39 -17.27 5.31
CA VAL A 567 -15.65 -18.48 5.71
C VAL A 567 -14.89 -18.33 7.02
N ALA A 568 -14.61 -17.09 7.46
CA ALA A 568 -14.00 -16.81 8.75
C ALA A 568 -14.36 -15.41 9.29
N ALA A 569 -14.56 -15.33 10.61
CA ALA A 569 -14.70 -14.09 11.38
C ALA A 569 -14.44 -14.39 12.87
N GLU A 570 -13.18 -14.65 13.21
CA GLU A 570 -12.73 -15.27 14.46
C GLU A 570 -13.19 -14.50 15.72
N TYR A 571 -13.30 -13.17 15.64
CA TYR A 571 -13.74 -12.30 16.74
C TYR A 571 -15.22 -12.50 17.14
N LEU A 572 -16.04 -13.16 16.31
CA LEU A 572 -17.42 -13.52 16.68
C LEU A 572 -17.47 -14.70 17.67
N GLY A 573 -16.37 -15.44 17.82
CA GLY A 573 -16.27 -16.62 18.68
C GLY A 573 -16.45 -17.95 17.95
N GLU A 574 -16.00 -19.04 18.58
CA GLU A 574 -16.06 -20.39 18.02
C GLU A 574 -17.49 -20.80 17.62
N GLY A 575 -17.63 -21.37 16.43
CA GLY A 575 -18.89 -21.94 15.93
C GLY A 575 -19.92 -20.94 15.40
N VAL A 576 -19.66 -19.63 15.42
CA VAL A 576 -20.56 -18.63 14.80
C VAL A 576 -20.45 -18.66 13.28
N ILE A 577 -19.22 -18.73 12.76
CA ILE A 577 -18.93 -19.04 11.35
C ILE A 577 -18.44 -20.48 11.28
N THR A 578 -18.97 -21.25 10.33
CA THR A 578 -18.52 -22.61 10.07
C THR A 578 -17.50 -22.59 8.94
N GLU A 579 -16.23 -22.85 9.25
CA GLU A 579 -15.19 -22.93 8.23
C GLU A 579 -15.42 -24.15 7.31
N PRO A 580 -15.27 -24.01 5.98
CA PRO A 580 -15.34 -25.15 5.07
C PRO A 580 -14.05 -25.99 5.16
N CYS A 581 -14.16 -27.32 5.02
CA CYS A 581 -13.02 -28.22 5.25
C CYS A 581 -11.80 -27.94 4.36
N TRP A 582 -12.01 -27.43 3.14
CA TRP A 582 -10.93 -27.05 2.23
C TRP A 582 -10.09 -25.87 2.72
N LEU A 583 -10.64 -24.98 3.57
CA LEU A 583 -9.90 -23.84 4.10
C LEU A 583 -8.77 -24.28 5.05
N GLN A 584 -8.87 -25.50 5.58
CA GLN A 584 -7.84 -26.11 6.43
C GLN A 584 -6.76 -26.86 5.63
N TYR A 585 -6.78 -26.82 4.29
CA TYR A 585 -5.79 -27.51 3.46
C TYR A 585 -4.54 -26.65 3.25
N MET A 586 -3.54 -26.88 4.10
CA MET A 586 -2.26 -26.14 4.16
C MET A 586 -1.16 -26.77 3.28
N ARG A 587 -1.45 -27.07 2.01
CA ARG A 587 -0.47 -27.51 1.00
C ARG A 587 -0.81 -26.89 -0.36
N GLU A 588 -0.05 -27.23 -1.38
CA GLU A 588 -0.23 -26.69 -2.72
C GLU A 588 -1.57 -27.10 -3.35
N TRP A 589 -2.26 -26.11 -3.92
CA TRP A 589 -3.45 -26.26 -4.76
C TRP A 589 -3.12 -26.56 -6.23
N GLY A 590 -1.83 -26.52 -6.58
CA GLY A 590 -1.27 -26.95 -7.86
C GLY A 590 -0.01 -27.80 -7.70
N PRO A 591 0.47 -28.46 -8.75
CA PRO A 591 1.77 -29.14 -8.73
C PRO A 591 2.93 -28.13 -8.86
N THR A 592 4.09 -28.45 -8.27
CA THR A 592 5.34 -27.73 -8.57
C THR A 592 5.76 -27.96 -10.02
N ILE A 593 5.95 -26.90 -10.79
CA ILE A 593 6.39 -26.92 -12.19
C ILE A 593 7.80 -26.35 -12.28
N VAL A 594 8.77 -27.18 -12.65
CA VAL A 594 10.14 -26.75 -12.93
C VAL A 594 10.30 -26.52 -14.43
N TYR A 595 10.54 -25.27 -14.83
CA TYR A 595 10.85 -24.93 -16.22
C TYR A 595 12.32 -25.20 -16.55
N ASP A 596 12.64 -25.51 -17.82
CA ASP A 596 14.00 -25.34 -18.33
C ASP A 596 14.25 -23.84 -18.56
N SER A 597 14.52 -23.15 -17.47
CA SER A 597 14.65 -21.70 -17.38
C SER A 597 15.69 -21.12 -18.34
N ARG A 598 16.76 -21.87 -18.63
CA ARG A 598 17.73 -21.50 -19.65
C ARG A 598 17.09 -21.44 -21.04
N SER A 599 16.28 -22.43 -21.41
CA SER A 599 15.64 -22.47 -22.72
C SER A 599 14.61 -21.35 -22.95
N GLU A 600 13.90 -20.90 -21.91
CA GLU A 600 12.96 -19.77 -22.02
C GLU A 600 13.68 -18.42 -21.99
N ILE A 601 14.74 -18.28 -21.19
CA ILE A 601 15.56 -17.06 -21.13
C ILE A 601 16.38 -16.87 -22.43
N ASP A 602 16.93 -17.95 -23.01
CA ASP A 602 17.65 -17.90 -24.28
C ASP A 602 16.73 -17.40 -25.42
N LYS A 603 15.45 -17.81 -25.46
CA LYS A 603 14.46 -17.26 -26.42
C LYS A 603 14.24 -15.77 -26.22
N ILE A 604 14.17 -15.29 -24.98
CA ILE A 604 14.03 -13.86 -24.70
C ILE A 604 15.28 -13.12 -25.20
N ILE A 605 16.48 -13.60 -24.88
CA ILE A 605 17.76 -13.02 -25.29
C ILE A 605 17.88 -12.91 -26.82
N ASP A 606 17.49 -13.95 -27.55
CA ASP A 606 17.51 -13.98 -29.02
C ASP A 606 16.53 -12.98 -29.66
N MET A 607 15.48 -12.56 -28.94
CA MET A 607 14.51 -11.55 -29.39
C MET A 607 14.89 -10.11 -29.00
N LEU A 608 15.86 -9.91 -28.10
CA LEU A 608 16.25 -8.56 -27.67
C LEU A 608 17.07 -7.82 -28.75
N PRO A 609 16.79 -6.52 -29.01
CA PRO A 609 17.61 -5.73 -29.92
C PRO A 609 19.08 -5.67 -29.46
N LEU A 610 20.02 -5.70 -30.41
CA LEU A 610 21.47 -5.74 -30.15
C LEU A 610 22.02 -4.65 -29.20
N PHE A 611 21.30 -3.53 -29.04
CA PHE A 611 21.67 -2.42 -28.16
C PHE A 611 21.14 -2.56 -26.71
N VAL A 612 20.31 -3.56 -26.41
CA VAL A 612 19.80 -3.89 -25.06
C VAL A 612 20.61 -5.04 -24.43
N ARG A 613 21.83 -5.29 -24.93
CA ARG A 613 22.74 -6.30 -24.41
C ARG A 613 23.37 -5.86 -23.09
N PHE A 614 22.60 -5.99 -22.02
CA PHE A 614 23.15 -6.26 -20.70
C PHE A 614 23.97 -7.57 -20.74
N SER A 615 24.93 -7.73 -19.83
CA SER A 615 25.50 -9.05 -19.52
C SER A 615 24.38 -10.01 -19.15
N VAL A 616 24.48 -11.28 -19.53
CA VAL A 616 23.47 -12.30 -19.20
C VAL A 616 23.25 -12.36 -17.68
N GLU A 617 24.31 -12.18 -16.90
CA GLU A 617 24.31 -12.04 -15.44
C GLU A 617 23.38 -10.92 -14.94
N ASN A 618 23.42 -9.72 -15.53
CA ASN A 618 22.53 -8.61 -15.16
C ASN A 618 21.10 -8.80 -15.67
N LEU A 619 20.89 -9.67 -16.66
CA LEU A 619 19.57 -9.97 -17.20
C LEU A 619 18.79 -10.93 -16.26
N PHE A 620 19.50 -11.83 -15.56
CA PHE A 620 18.89 -12.71 -14.55
C PHE A 620 18.33 -11.94 -13.34
N GLU A 621 18.91 -10.79 -12.98
CA GLU A 621 18.40 -9.89 -11.93
C GLU A 621 17.22 -9.00 -12.38
N LEU A 622 16.98 -8.88 -13.70
CA LEU A 622 15.96 -8.00 -14.28
C LEU A 622 14.61 -8.69 -14.51
N PHE A 623 14.54 -10.01 -14.41
CA PHE A 623 13.35 -10.78 -14.69
C PHE A 623 12.76 -11.48 -13.46
N PRO A 624 11.44 -11.78 -13.46
CA PRO A 624 10.77 -12.38 -12.31
C PRO A 624 11.27 -13.80 -11.99
N THR A 625 11.18 -14.16 -10.71
CA THR A 625 11.46 -15.50 -10.16
C THR A 625 10.68 -16.62 -10.84
N GLU A 626 9.51 -16.29 -11.38
CA GLU A 626 8.56 -17.15 -12.07
C GLU A 626 9.19 -17.85 -13.29
N LEU A 627 10.20 -17.24 -13.93
CA LEU A 627 10.97 -17.87 -15.03
C LEU A 627 11.77 -19.13 -14.63
N TYR A 628 12.04 -19.33 -13.35
CA TYR A 628 12.92 -20.41 -12.87
C TYR A 628 12.17 -21.64 -12.36
N GLY A 629 10.86 -21.52 -12.15
CA GLY A 629 9.97 -22.57 -11.67
C GLY A 629 8.89 -21.97 -10.77
N GLU A 630 7.73 -22.63 -10.72
CA GLU A 630 6.61 -22.24 -9.86
C GLU A 630 6.27 -23.40 -8.92
N GLU A 631 6.29 -23.12 -7.61
CA GLU A 631 5.58 -23.96 -6.65
C GLU A 631 4.08 -23.72 -6.78
N GLY A 632 3.27 -24.76 -6.59
CA GLY A 632 1.82 -24.59 -6.67
C GLY A 632 1.32 -23.65 -5.58
N PRO A 633 0.38 -22.74 -5.88
CA PRO A 633 -0.12 -21.77 -4.91
C PRO A 633 -0.70 -22.48 -3.67
N THR A 634 -0.41 -21.94 -2.49
CA THR A 634 -1.07 -22.36 -1.25
C THR A 634 -2.42 -21.67 -1.07
N GLY A 635 -3.30 -22.28 -0.26
CA GLY A 635 -4.62 -21.72 0.03
C GLY A 635 -4.58 -20.47 0.93
N PRO A 636 -5.71 -19.77 1.10
CA PRO A 636 -5.77 -18.48 1.79
C PRO A 636 -5.14 -18.42 3.19
N LYS A 637 -5.24 -19.50 3.99
CA LYS A 637 -4.69 -19.55 5.37
C LYS A 637 -3.17 -19.66 5.47
N GLU A 638 -2.49 -20.02 4.39
CA GLU A 638 -1.01 -20.02 4.32
C GLU A 638 -0.45 -18.67 3.83
N LYS A 639 -1.30 -17.68 3.55
CA LYS A 639 -0.87 -16.33 3.17
C LYS A 639 -0.64 -15.51 4.45
N ASP A 640 0.49 -14.80 4.53
CA ASP A 640 0.87 -14.02 5.72
C ASP A 640 -0.21 -13.00 6.13
N ASN A 641 -0.89 -12.41 5.13
CA ASN A 641 -1.99 -11.46 5.32
C ASN A 641 -3.29 -12.09 5.84
N TRP A 642 -3.41 -13.42 6.02
CA TRP A 642 -4.56 -13.99 6.71
C TRP A 642 -4.61 -13.50 8.17
N LEU A 643 -3.47 -13.58 8.87
CA LEU A 643 -3.32 -13.07 10.23
C LEU A 643 -2.72 -11.66 10.28
N GLY A 644 -1.86 -11.31 9.31
CA GLY A 644 -1.20 -10.01 9.20
C GLY A 644 -2.07 -8.88 8.64
N ASP A 645 -1.43 -7.75 8.36
CA ASP A 645 -2.00 -6.66 7.53
C ASP A 645 -1.73 -6.93 6.04
N GLU A 646 -2.26 -6.09 5.15
CA GLU A 646 -1.95 -6.13 3.72
C GLU A 646 -0.58 -5.49 3.43
N TYR A 647 0.23 -6.12 2.58
CA TYR A 647 1.55 -5.64 2.18
C TYR A 647 1.49 -4.82 0.88
N CYS A 648 2.00 -3.60 0.89
CA CYS A 648 2.09 -2.71 -0.28
C CYS A 648 3.41 -2.88 -1.03
#